data_AF-A0AAD7VS00-F1
#
_entry.id   AF-A0AAD7VS00-F1
#
_cell.length_a   1.000
_cell.length_b   1.000
_cell.length_c   1.000
_cell.angle_alpha   90.00
_cell.angle_beta   90.00
_cell.angle_gamma   90.00
#
_symmetry.space_group_name_H-M   'P 1'
#
loop_
_entity.id
_entity.type
_entity.pdbx_description
1 polymer ?
#
loop_
_entity_poly.entity_id
_entity_poly.type
_entity_poly.pdbx_seq_one_letter_code
_entity_poly.pdbx_strand_id
1 'polypeptide(L)'
;MAQSNPGNFYQEQGVYAGSGQPYNPDMPMYPDNRAPQSIPAPPSSQAQTFSDGAHEPPRYFEPSYATSDYQAEKTQSGEFYDHHDSHSGPPIQYQPINPTSAQPASTASLRSGSQVVMQPPNHSAPLSPTLSFGSGLGNRTEDFSQPGKFGVVDVDTVYRSVPSNGMFFGPYLRYGNIDLQTGTWYGSVMVVIASKFAPYFQIHPTNDISQIRTIDAHQIYQYENFRFFRYNIALNQLPGNTGQFWTYAITHQGNTLTYQFIVAGTQETEWKFMAFSCADFSLSVKEDERVELGGIGYLWEDVLNKHHQIGGLHAMLGGGDQIYADRMWKEISSLQDWLHTKGKINRKNYEWTPRLEHEINLAYFFYYTNHFDRVGIRDCLAQIPSLFQIDDHDIFDGYGSYPEYMQESHVFRNIGRIAFQYYLLFQQQTTEDILRTNADPFDLFTVTGNGWHFLKYLGPTCAVLGPDTRAERQMKSIVGEATHRELFRRLETLPPSVRHIVLMLAVPIVYPRLTTVEHILTGVKHAKRVINGTWNVIGKATSKVASVVGAEKNTKDGFDSVKKAFGKSGVMGSLVSGFGEIDLLDDLADHWTHENHALERTFFVRNLQRIAREKSARITFVSGDVHCCGMGRFFNPDDPDNYQLMYQVISSAISNVPPPGAVIRLLHNRDKIYLPEIGRKEDKSDTREEMLEFFERDVDGDKLDLRKLMGRRNYAIAALEPDGTMAWDLYVQKGGRYGAAERTQKYGPLIVPPIALHGSRPNVGSYGVPDGSGYDEQYRRQQMMMAPGGVYGPGGIAEGMNDMQVKQQ
;
A
#
# COMPACT_ATOMS: atom_id res chain seq x y z
N MET A 1 -69.85 25.25 -2.94
CA MET A 1 -70.61 26.37 -3.53
C MET A 1 -69.99 27.67 -3.06
N ALA A 2 -69.77 28.62 -3.99
CA ALA A 2 -69.46 30.06 -3.83
C ALA A 2 -68.39 30.48 -2.79
N GLN A 3 -67.19 30.90 -3.22
CA GLN A 3 -66.75 32.30 -3.41
C GLN A 3 -66.76 33.18 -2.14
N SER A 4 -65.58 33.64 -1.70
CA SER A 4 -65.21 35.07 -1.62
C SER A 4 -63.89 35.30 -0.87
N ASN A 5 -62.93 35.95 -1.55
CA ASN A 5 -61.76 36.71 -1.07
C ASN A 5 -62.25 38.01 -0.34
N PRO A 6 -61.43 39.00 0.12
CA PRO A 6 -59.96 39.10 0.27
C PRO A 6 -59.44 39.90 1.53
N GLY A 7 -58.10 39.97 1.66
CA GLY A 7 -57.34 41.17 2.10
C GLY A 7 -57.08 41.34 3.61
N ASN A 8 -56.07 42.09 4.08
CA ASN A 8 -54.88 42.72 3.49
C ASN A 8 -54.12 43.41 4.66
N PHE A 9 -52.77 43.35 4.68
CA PHE A 9 -51.81 44.31 5.29
C PHE A 9 -51.89 44.70 6.80
N TYR A 10 -50.89 45.20 7.56
CA TYR A 10 -49.58 45.86 7.37
C TYR A 10 -48.69 45.67 8.64
N GLN A 11 -47.35 45.76 8.45
CA GLN A 11 -46.25 46.39 9.23
C GLN A 11 -46.54 47.00 10.63
N GLU A 12 -45.65 47.15 11.63
CA GLU A 12 -44.18 47.18 11.76
C GLU A 12 -43.81 47.32 13.27
N GLN A 13 -42.54 47.02 13.64
CA GLN A 13 -41.65 47.65 14.67
C GLN A 13 -42.21 48.04 16.07
N GLY A 14 -41.57 47.82 17.22
CA GLY A 14 -40.24 47.34 17.59
C GLY A 14 -39.96 47.59 19.10
N VAL A 15 -38.90 46.95 19.61
CA VAL A 15 -37.88 47.50 20.56
C VAL A 15 -38.13 47.60 22.11
N TYR A 16 -37.10 47.09 22.83
CA TYR A 16 -36.53 47.34 24.19
C TYR A 16 -36.99 46.62 25.49
N ALA A 17 -36.03 45.83 26.01
CA ALA A 17 -35.50 45.71 27.40
C ALA A 17 -36.31 45.15 28.59
N GLY A 18 -35.67 44.23 29.33
CA GLY A 18 -35.61 44.30 30.80
C GLY A 18 -36.26 43.17 31.61
N SER A 19 -35.40 42.29 32.14
CA SER A 19 -35.46 41.62 33.47
C SER A 19 -36.79 41.44 34.22
N GLY A 20 -37.07 40.20 34.64
CA GLY A 20 -37.94 39.94 35.81
C GLY A 20 -38.58 38.55 35.84
N GLN A 21 -38.01 37.65 36.65
CA GLN A 21 -38.63 36.41 37.15
C GLN A 21 -39.85 36.73 38.06
N PRO A 22 -40.84 35.82 38.18
CA PRO A 22 -40.82 34.90 39.33
C PRO A 22 -41.40 33.47 39.09
N TYR A 23 -40.64 32.48 39.58
CA TYR A 23 -40.97 31.29 40.39
C TYR A 23 -42.42 30.74 40.48
N ASN A 24 -42.60 29.44 40.18
CA ASN A 24 -43.22 28.42 41.06
C ASN A 24 -42.93 26.97 40.54
N PRO A 25 -43.14 25.88 41.32
CA PRO A 25 -42.10 24.93 41.67
C PRO A 25 -42.44 23.48 41.24
N ASP A 26 -41.45 22.58 41.31
CA ASP A 26 -41.58 21.16 41.68
C ASP A 26 -40.41 20.38 41.06
N MET A 27 -39.38 20.12 41.88
CA MET A 27 -38.45 18.97 41.76
C MET A 27 -37.48 19.00 42.96
N PRO A 28 -37.39 17.93 43.77
CA PRO A 28 -36.53 17.91 44.95
C PRO A 28 -35.07 17.53 44.63
N MET A 29 -34.19 18.17 45.40
CA MET A 29 -32.73 18.21 45.30
C MET A 29 -32.03 17.04 46.03
N TYR A 30 -30.85 16.68 45.55
CA TYR A 30 -29.78 15.97 46.27
C TYR A 30 -29.26 16.77 47.48
N PRO A 31 -28.58 16.13 48.44
CA PRO A 31 -27.52 16.78 49.21
C PRO A 31 -26.13 16.19 48.89
N ASP A 32 -25.15 17.06 49.04
CA ASP A 32 -23.76 16.95 48.60
C ASP A 32 -22.79 16.70 49.79
N ASN A 33 -21.58 16.25 49.43
CA ASN A 33 -20.29 16.25 50.18
C ASN A 33 -19.99 15.26 51.32
N ARG A 34 -19.01 14.35 51.07
CA ARG A 34 -17.68 14.28 51.75
C ARG A 34 -16.75 13.22 51.13
N ALA A 35 -15.44 13.53 51.17
CA ALA A 35 -14.27 12.85 50.57
C ALA A 35 -14.08 11.34 50.91
N PRO A 36 -13.28 10.59 50.12
CA PRO A 36 -13.27 9.12 50.15
C PRO A 36 -12.34 8.53 51.22
N GLN A 37 -12.88 7.57 52.00
CA GLN A 37 -12.10 6.63 52.82
C GLN A 37 -12.19 5.21 52.25
N SER A 38 -11.02 4.57 52.24
CA SER A 38 -10.70 3.19 51.87
C SER A 38 -11.44 2.12 52.67
N ILE A 39 -11.98 1.08 52.01
CA ILE A 39 -12.31 -0.25 52.60
C ILE A 39 -12.34 -1.33 51.47
N PRO A 40 -12.37 -2.66 51.73
CA PRO A 40 -11.28 -3.59 52.02
C PRO A 40 -11.15 -4.77 51.03
N ALA A 41 -10.07 -5.55 51.13
CA ALA A 41 -9.88 -6.83 50.43
C ALA A 41 -10.72 -7.98 51.04
N PRO A 42 -11.20 -8.96 50.23
CA PRO A 42 -11.75 -10.23 50.71
C PRO A 42 -10.73 -11.40 50.57
N PRO A 43 -11.00 -12.59 51.16
CA PRO A 43 -10.05 -13.29 52.01
C PRO A 43 -9.32 -14.49 51.36
N SER A 44 -8.19 -14.85 51.98
CA SER A 44 -7.43 -16.08 51.78
C SER A 44 -8.14 -17.31 52.34
N SER A 45 -8.20 -18.41 51.58
CA SER A 45 -8.42 -19.74 52.13
C SER A 45 -7.69 -20.83 51.32
N GLN A 46 -6.67 -21.37 51.97
CA GLN A 46 -6.18 -22.76 52.03
C GLN A 46 -6.12 -23.62 50.75
N ALA A 47 -4.87 -23.87 50.36
CA ALA A 47 -4.46 -24.94 49.45
C ALA A 47 -4.62 -26.33 50.10
N GLN A 48 -5.13 -27.28 49.32
CA GLN A 48 -4.88 -28.72 49.51
C GLN A 48 -3.85 -29.18 48.48
N THR A 49 -2.84 -29.92 48.95
CA THR A 49 -1.73 -30.49 48.19
C THR A 49 -1.98 -31.95 47.78
N PHE A 50 -1.14 -32.41 46.84
CA PHE A 50 -0.92 -33.74 46.23
C PHE A 50 -1.65 -33.97 44.88
N SER A 51 -0.99 -34.36 43.77
CA SER A 51 0.36 -34.95 43.55
C SER A 51 0.87 -34.73 42.11
N ASP A 52 2.20 -34.80 41.96
CA ASP A 52 3.03 -34.57 40.78
C ASP A 52 2.71 -35.37 39.49
N GLY A 53 3.02 -34.72 38.36
CA GLY A 53 3.08 -35.31 37.01
C GLY A 53 3.71 -34.33 36.00
N ALA A 54 5.03 -34.14 36.12
CA ALA A 54 6.00 -33.52 35.19
C ALA A 54 5.52 -32.80 33.91
N HIS A 55 5.77 -31.48 33.84
CA HIS A 55 6.24 -30.77 32.63
C HIS A 55 6.93 -29.46 33.03
N GLU A 56 8.24 -29.36 32.80
CA GLU A 56 9.01 -28.11 32.97
C GLU A 56 8.59 -27.06 31.92
N PRO A 57 8.45 -25.78 32.27
CA PRO A 57 8.39 -24.68 31.30
C PRO A 57 9.81 -24.29 30.82
N PRO A 58 10.02 -23.96 29.54
CA PRO A 58 11.34 -23.60 29.03
C PRO A 58 11.80 -22.23 29.56
N ARG A 59 13.09 -22.16 29.90
CA ARG A 59 13.79 -20.98 30.42
C ARG A 59 13.91 -19.88 29.37
N TYR A 60 13.53 -18.67 29.75
CA TYR A 60 13.85 -17.43 29.02
C TYR A 60 15.35 -17.14 29.13
N PHE A 61 15.97 -16.73 28.02
CA PHE A 61 17.38 -16.35 27.98
C PHE A 61 17.50 -14.82 27.93
N GLU A 62 18.12 -14.22 28.94
CA GLU A 62 18.65 -12.85 28.88
C GLU A 62 19.96 -12.84 28.07
N PRO A 63 20.17 -11.91 27.11
CA PRO A 63 21.46 -11.79 26.45
C PRO A 63 22.47 -11.14 27.41
N SER A 64 23.45 -11.92 27.87
CA SER A 64 24.67 -11.40 28.49
C SER A 64 25.58 -10.83 27.39
N TYR A 65 25.80 -9.52 27.42
CA TYR A 65 26.80 -8.88 26.57
C TYR A 65 28.20 -9.20 27.10
N ALA A 66 28.99 -9.90 26.29
CA ALA A 66 30.42 -10.05 26.52
C ALA A 66 31.13 -8.71 26.20
N THR A 67 31.56 -8.01 27.25
CA THR A 67 32.51 -6.90 27.18
C THR A 67 33.88 -7.43 26.78
N SER A 68 34.39 -7.03 25.60
CA SER A 68 35.80 -7.15 25.25
C SER A 68 36.50 -5.82 25.45
N ASP A 69 37.62 -5.88 26.17
CA ASP A 69 38.46 -4.79 26.67
C ASP A 69 38.80 -3.68 25.64
N TYR A 70 38.56 -2.43 26.04
CA TYR A 70 39.32 -1.28 25.56
C TYR A 70 39.98 -0.62 26.76
N GLN A 71 41.32 -0.48 26.67
CA GLN A 71 42.14 0.15 27.70
C GLN A 71 41.77 1.62 27.89
N ALA A 72 41.66 2.00 29.17
CA ALA A 72 41.49 3.36 29.62
C ALA A 72 42.82 4.15 29.59
N GLU A 73 42.81 5.34 29.01
CA GLU A 73 43.66 6.44 29.45
C GLU A 73 42.82 7.50 30.17
N LYS A 74 43.31 7.85 31.36
CA LYS A 74 42.73 8.77 32.34
C LYS A 74 42.80 10.21 31.85
N THR A 75 41.78 11.01 32.19
CA THR A 75 41.91 12.24 33.04
C THR A 75 40.52 12.79 33.38
N GLN A 76 40.14 12.71 34.67
CA GLN A 76 39.89 13.85 35.60
C GLN A 76 38.52 14.55 35.40
N SER A 77 37.50 14.14 36.17
CA SER A 77 37.05 14.71 37.47
C SER A 77 36.21 15.98 37.30
N GLY A 78 34.88 15.89 37.42
CA GLY A 78 34.08 16.13 38.64
C GLY A 78 32.85 16.97 38.21
N GLU A 79 31.66 16.99 38.81
CA GLU A 79 31.10 16.50 40.06
C GLU A 79 29.59 16.26 39.84
N PHE A 80 28.98 15.58 40.82
CA PHE A 80 27.57 15.20 40.92
C PHE A 80 26.59 16.39 40.96
N TYR A 81 25.41 16.16 40.39
CA TYR A 81 24.17 16.92 40.61
C TYR A 81 23.46 16.45 41.88
N ASP A 82 22.95 17.37 42.70
CA ASP A 82 21.60 17.24 43.26
C ASP A 82 20.99 18.60 43.71
N HIS A 83 19.66 18.63 43.64
CA HIS A 83 18.64 19.43 44.33
C HIS A 83 17.94 20.65 43.68
N HIS A 84 16.67 20.38 43.35
CA HIS A 84 15.40 21.05 43.72
C HIS A 84 14.98 22.47 43.25
N ASP A 85 13.74 22.46 42.74
CA ASP A 85 12.60 23.39 42.89
C ASP A 85 12.51 24.76 42.20
N SER A 86 11.47 24.82 41.34
CA SER A 86 10.43 25.84 41.21
C SER A 86 10.77 27.22 40.62
N HIS A 87 10.01 27.63 39.59
CA HIS A 87 9.16 28.83 39.59
C HIS A 87 8.43 29.04 38.25
N SER A 88 7.32 29.76 38.38
CA SER A 88 6.13 29.80 37.52
C SER A 88 5.92 31.16 36.84
N GLY A 89 5.25 31.14 35.66
CA GLY A 89 4.34 32.19 35.15
C GLY A 89 4.79 32.96 33.89
N PRO A 90 3.91 33.68 33.17
CA PRO A 90 2.43 33.60 33.04
C PRO A 90 1.91 33.57 31.56
N PRO A 91 0.59 33.44 31.30
CA PRO A 91 0.00 33.35 29.95
C PRO A 91 -0.53 34.70 29.40
N ILE A 92 -0.54 34.87 28.07
CA ILE A 92 -1.09 36.06 27.38
C ILE A 92 -2.41 35.73 26.65
N GLN A 93 -3.41 36.58 26.91
CA GLN A 93 -4.76 36.61 26.35
C GLN A 93 -4.81 37.15 24.91
N TYR A 94 -5.70 36.57 24.10
CA TYR A 94 -6.14 37.08 22.79
C TYR A 94 -7.34 38.02 22.93
N GLN A 95 -7.36 39.11 22.16
CA GLN A 95 -8.57 39.85 21.78
C GLN A 95 -8.62 40.11 20.26
N PRO A 96 -9.82 40.17 19.65
CA PRO A 96 -10.01 40.21 18.19
C PRO A 96 -10.16 41.65 17.66
N ILE A 97 -9.72 41.90 16.42
CA ILE A 97 -10.00 43.14 15.69
C ILE A 97 -10.47 42.79 14.27
N ASN A 98 -11.55 43.45 13.83
CA ASN A 98 -12.14 43.42 12.49
C ASN A 98 -12.73 44.83 12.23
N PRO A 99 -13.09 45.23 11.00
CA PRO A 99 -12.25 45.53 9.83
C PRO A 99 -12.49 46.98 9.31
N THR A 100 -11.68 47.47 8.36
CA THR A 100 -12.05 48.66 7.55
C THR A 100 -11.50 48.59 6.11
N SER A 101 -12.46 48.61 5.18
CA SER A 101 -12.49 49.18 3.80
C SER A 101 -11.19 49.51 3.03
N ALA A 102 -11.09 48.99 1.79
CA ALA A 102 -11.09 49.80 0.57
C ALA A 102 -11.21 48.93 -0.70
N GLN A 103 -12.15 49.27 -1.58
CA GLN A 103 -12.26 48.86 -2.99
C GLN A 103 -11.36 49.76 -3.87
N PRO A 104 -11.05 49.36 -5.12
CA PRO A 104 -11.87 49.90 -6.22
C PRO A 104 -12.24 48.89 -7.31
N ALA A 105 -13.32 49.26 -8.00
CA ALA A 105 -14.01 48.55 -9.08
C ALA A 105 -13.28 48.63 -10.43
N SER A 106 -13.59 47.66 -11.32
CA SER A 106 -13.79 47.96 -12.74
C SER A 106 -14.80 46.99 -13.36
N THR A 107 -15.65 47.56 -14.21
CA THR A 107 -16.85 47.02 -14.84
C THR A 107 -16.57 46.62 -16.29
N ALA A 108 -17.19 45.53 -16.77
CA ALA A 108 -17.55 45.39 -18.18
C ALA A 108 -18.68 44.37 -18.35
N SER A 109 -19.82 44.87 -18.80
CA SER A 109 -21.06 44.15 -19.14
C SER A 109 -21.01 43.64 -20.58
N LEU A 110 -21.69 42.53 -20.90
CA LEU A 110 -22.28 42.32 -22.24
C LEU A 110 -23.48 41.35 -22.22
N ARG A 111 -24.43 41.68 -23.10
CA ARG A 111 -25.87 41.38 -23.17
C ARG A 111 -26.28 40.02 -23.81
N SER A 112 -27.35 39.43 -23.27
CA SER A 112 -28.65 39.02 -23.89
C SER A 112 -28.78 38.10 -25.13
N GLY A 113 -29.67 37.09 -25.00
CA GLY A 113 -30.63 36.59 -26.01
C GLY A 113 -30.25 35.25 -26.65
N SER A 114 -31.04 34.16 -26.63
CA SER A 114 -32.41 34.04 -27.15
C SER A 114 -33.12 32.75 -26.69
N GLN A 115 -34.46 32.79 -26.68
CA GLN A 115 -35.40 31.70 -26.35
C GLN A 115 -35.69 30.75 -27.53
N VAL A 116 -36.01 29.47 -27.26
CA VAL A 116 -36.95 28.63 -28.04
C VAL A 116 -37.71 27.66 -27.09
N VAL A 117 -38.96 27.32 -27.42
CA VAL A 117 -40.04 26.75 -26.57
C VAL A 117 -40.70 25.51 -27.24
N MET A 118 -41.06 24.48 -26.42
CA MET A 118 -42.06 23.36 -26.54
C MET A 118 -41.87 22.17 -27.53
N GLN A 119 -42.32 20.90 -27.36
CA GLN A 119 -43.07 20.05 -26.37
C GLN A 119 -42.91 18.50 -26.71
N PRO A 120 -43.47 17.49 -25.99
CA PRO A 120 -42.98 16.07 -25.81
C PRO A 120 -43.70 15.02 -26.73
N PRO A 121 -43.42 13.66 -26.77
CA PRO A 121 -43.57 12.66 -25.67
C PRO A 121 -42.76 11.31 -25.68
N ASN A 122 -42.90 10.58 -24.57
CA ASN A 122 -43.04 9.11 -24.37
C ASN A 122 -41.88 8.11 -24.15
N HIS A 123 -42.19 7.21 -23.20
CA HIS A 123 -41.40 6.19 -22.49
C HIS A 123 -40.98 4.96 -23.31
N SER A 124 -39.78 4.42 -23.07
CA SER A 124 -39.48 3.02 -22.65
C SER A 124 -38.00 2.62 -22.91
N ALA A 125 -37.43 1.81 -21.99
CA ALA A 125 -36.11 1.12 -21.99
C ALA A 125 -34.93 1.79 -21.22
N PRO A 126 -34.11 0.99 -20.48
CA PRO A 126 -33.11 1.49 -19.54
C PRO A 126 -31.87 2.01 -20.28
N LEU A 127 -31.51 3.26 -20.03
CA LEU A 127 -30.34 3.93 -20.62
C LEU A 127 -29.12 3.75 -19.71
N SER A 128 -28.11 3.05 -20.22
CA SER A 128 -26.71 3.23 -19.81
C SER A 128 -26.30 4.69 -20.07
N PRO A 129 -25.62 5.40 -19.16
CA PRO A 129 -25.12 6.72 -19.47
C PRO A 129 -23.77 6.62 -20.21
N THR A 130 -23.81 6.23 -21.48
CA THR A 130 -22.80 6.69 -22.46
C THR A 130 -23.26 8.03 -23.00
N LEU A 131 -23.10 9.09 -22.21
CA LEU A 131 -23.09 10.45 -22.73
C LEU A 131 -21.65 10.79 -23.09
N SER A 132 -21.30 10.53 -24.35
CA SER A 132 -20.14 11.16 -24.97
C SER A 132 -20.40 12.67 -24.99
N PHE A 133 -19.66 13.44 -24.20
CA PHE A 133 -19.61 14.87 -24.37
C PHE A 133 -19.08 15.18 -25.77
N GLY A 134 -19.91 15.88 -26.55
CA GLY A 134 -19.59 16.33 -27.89
C GLY A 134 -18.30 17.13 -27.91
N SER A 135 -17.42 16.73 -28.82
CA SER A 135 -16.23 17.43 -29.29
C SER A 135 -16.51 18.90 -29.57
N GLY A 136 -15.98 19.78 -28.75
CA GLY A 136 -16.18 21.21 -28.95
C GLY A 136 -15.51 22.08 -27.90
N LEU A 137 -14.24 21.83 -27.58
CA LEU A 137 -13.24 22.78 -27.06
C LEU A 137 -11.91 22.03 -26.86
N GLY A 138 -10.98 22.24 -27.79
CA GLY A 138 -9.53 22.01 -27.65
C GLY A 138 -9.04 20.67 -27.09
N ASN A 139 -8.66 19.75 -27.98
CA ASN A 139 -7.66 18.73 -27.69
C ASN A 139 -6.37 19.39 -27.18
N ARG A 140 -6.19 19.44 -25.87
CA ARG A 140 -4.88 19.56 -25.20
C ARG A 140 -4.88 18.63 -23.98
N THR A 141 -4.75 17.34 -24.25
CA THR A 141 -4.11 16.42 -23.32
C THR A 141 -2.61 16.72 -23.32
N GLU A 142 -2.20 17.75 -22.58
CA GLU A 142 -0.79 17.89 -22.23
C GLU A 142 -0.54 16.98 -21.02
N ASP A 143 0.21 15.90 -21.26
CA ASP A 143 0.73 15.04 -20.21
C ASP A 143 1.87 15.79 -19.52
N PHE A 144 1.66 16.20 -18.27
CA PHE A 144 2.64 16.93 -17.46
C PHE A 144 3.58 15.99 -16.68
N SER A 145 3.85 14.81 -17.23
CA SER A 145 5.04 14.00 -16.88
C SER A 145 6.36 14.63 -17.34
N GLN A 146 6.34 15.81 -17.96
CA GLN A 146 7.50 16.41 -18.61
C GLN A 146 8.70 16.64 -17.67
N PRO A 147 9.90 16.10 -17.98
CA PRO A 147 11.16 16.72 -17.65
C PRO A 147 11.73 17.28 -18.97
N GLY A 148 11.26 18.46 -19.37
CA GLY A 148 11.54 19.01 -20.70
C GLY A 148 11.84 20.50 -20.71
N LYS A 149 13.10 20.87 -20.43
CA LYS A 149 13.71 22.20 -20.68
C LYS A 149 13.16 23.40 -19.90
N PHE A 150 13.17 23.35 -18.57
CA PHE A 150 13.14 24.57 -17.78
C PHE A 150 14.09 24.45 -16.60
N GLY A 151 15.04 25.38 -16.51
CA GLY A 151 15.77 25.59 -15.26
C GLY A 151 14.79 26.09 -14.21
N VAL A 152 14.92 25.59 -12.98
CA VAL A 152 14.26 26.08 -11.74
C VAL A 152 12.83 26.55 -11.98
N VAL A 153 11.88 25.62 -11.97
CA VAL A 153 10.46 25.92 -12.23
C VAL A 153 9.74 26.18 -10.91
N ASP A 154 8.98 27.27 -10.88
CA ASP A 154 8.07 27.63 -9.79
C ASP A 154 6.99 26.54 -9.68
N VAL A 155 6.86 25.94 -8.50
CA VAL A 155 6.01 24.77 -8.24
C VAL A 155 4.54 25.07 -8.56
N ASP A 156 4.14 26.35 -8.47
CA ASP A 156 2.81 26.85 -8.83
C ASP A 156 2.46 26.72 -10.32
N THR A 157 3.46 26.54 -11.20
CA THR A 157 3.26 26.41 -12.66
C THR A 157 3.27 24.98 -13.18
N VAL A 158 3.67 24.00 -12.36
CA VAL A 158 3.86 22.60 -12.80
C VAL A 158 2.61 21.76 -12.58
N TYR A 159 1.83 22.05 -11.54
CA TYR A 159 0.75 21.17 -11.11
C TYR A 159 -0.64 21.64 -11.53
N ARG A 160 -1.47 20.67 -11.92
CA ARG A 160 -2.87 20.95 -12.23
C ARG A 160 -3.65 21.20 -10.94
N SER A 161 -4.03 22.45 -10.73
CA SER A 161 -4.84 22.87 -9.58
C SER A 161 -6.35 22.66 -9.76
N VAL A 162 -6.77 22.25 -10.95
CA VAL A 162 -8.19 22.08 -11.31
C VAL A 162 -8.50 20.59 -11.52
N PRO A 163 -9.47 20.00 -10.81
CA PRO A 163 -9.84 18.60 -11.01
C PRO A 163 -10.29 18.25 -12.43
N SER A 164 -10.09 17.00 -12.86
CA SER A 164 -10.50 16.46 -14.15
C SER A 164 -12.00 16.55 -14.43
N ASN A 165 -12.82 16.34 -13.39
CA ASN A 165 -14.27 16.46 -13.45
C ASN A 165 -14.77 17.91 -13.31
N GLY A 166 -13.87 18.88 -13.13
CA GLY A 166 -14.19 20.30 -12.98
C GLY A 166 -14.81 20.70 -11.63
N MET A 167 -14.96 19.78 -10.67
CA MET A 167 -15.62 20.02 -9.38
C MET A 167 -14.71 19.79 -8.18
N PHE A 168 -14.14 18.59 -8.05
CA PHE A 168 -13.36 18.16 -6.89
C PHE A 168 -12.41 17.02 -7.28
N PHE A 169 -11.29 16.87 -6.58
CA PHE A 169 -10.47 15.66 -6.70
C PHE A 169 -11.13 14.51 -5.94
N GLY A 170 -11.11 13.30 -6.53
CA GLY A 170 -11.85 12.14 -6.07
C GLY A 170 -13.13 11.88 -6.89
N PRO A 171 -14.10 11.11 -6.35
CA PRO A 171 -14.12 10.60 -4.98
C PRO A 171 -13.14 9.46 -4.76
N TYR A 172 -12.58 9.39 -3.56
CA TYR A 172 -11.74 8.28 -3.12
C TYR A 172 -12.56 7.40 -2.16
N LEU A 173 -12.87 6.17 -2.56
CA LEU A 173 -13.60 5.18 -1.77
C LEU A 173 -12.59 4.30 -1.03
N ARG A 174 -12.67 4.29 0.29
CA ARG A 174 -11.80 3.50 1.17
C ARG A 174 -12.58 2.43 1.91
N TYR A 175 -11.98 1.26 2.04
CA TYR A 175 -12.46 0.19 2.88
C TYR A 175 -12.05 0.43 4.34
N GLY A 176 -13.02 0.45 5.26
CA GLY A 176 -12.79 0.57 6.69
C GLY A 176 -12.57 -0.79 7.32
N ASN A 177 -13.65 -1.53 7.59
CA ASN A 177 -13.62 -2.92 8.06
C ASN A 177 -15.04 -3.51 8.02
N ILE A 178 -15.22 -4.76 8.45
CA ILE A 178 -16.54 -5.37 8.68
C ILE A 178 -16.65 -5.85 10.10
N ASP A 179 -17.69 -5.44 10.80
CA ASP A 179 -18.08 -6.04 12.06
C ASP A 179 -18.91 -7.30 11.81
N LEU A 180 -18.24 -8.44 11.96
CA LEU A 180 -18.82 -9.78 11.78
C LEU A 180 -19.95 -10.09 12.78
N GLN A 181 -20.04 -9.38 13.91
CA GLN A 181 -21.09 -9.61 14.90
C GLN A 181 -22.36 -8.85 14.54
N THR A 182 -22.23 -7.58 14.15
CA THR A 182 -23.39 -6.75 13.79
C THR A 182 -23.80 -6.86 12.32
N GLY A 183 -22.91 -7.40 11.46
CA GLY A 183 -23.13 -7.42 10.01
C GLY A 183 -23.03 -6.03 9.39
N THR A 184 -22.14 -5.19 9.92
CA THR A 184 -21.97 -3.81 9.45
C THR A 184 -20.67 -3.68 8.66
N TRP A 185 -20.79 -3.20 7.42
CA TRP A 185 -19.65 -2.79 6.60
C TRP A 185 -19.34 -1.31 6.85
N TYR A 186 -18.08 -1.02 7.16
CA TYR A 186 -17.56 0.32 7.37
C TYR A 186 -16.63 0.73 6.25
N GLY A 187 -16.75 1.98 5.81
CA GLY A 187 -15.84 2.60 4.86
C GLY A 187 -16.02 4.11 4.84
N SER A 188 -15.37 4.76 3.90
CA SER A 188 -15.50 6.21 3.75
C SER A 188 -15.29 6.63 2.31
N VAL A 189 -15.88 7.76 1.96
CA VAL A 189 -15.59 8.47 0.71
C VAL A 189 -14.95 9.81 1.07
N MET A 190 -13.85 10.17 0.40
CA MET A 190 -13.23 11.48 0.55
C MET A 190 -13.22 12.24 -0.77
N VAL A 191 -13.48 13.54 -0.68
CA VAL A 191 -13.31 14.50 -1.77
C VAL A 191 -12.43 15.66 -1.33
N VAL A 192 -11.64 16.20 -2.25
CA VAL A 192 -10.81 17.39 -2.02
C VAL A 192 -11.29 18.51 -2.93
N ILE A 193 -11.69 19.63 -2.34
CA ILE A 193 -12.36 20.71 -3.08
C ILE A 193 -11.90 22.11 -2.64
N ALA A 194 -11.70 23.00 -3.62
CA ALA A 194 -11.41 24.42 -3.39
C ALA A 194 -12.69 25.24 -3.08
N SER A 195 -13.52 24.74 -2.17
CA SER A 195 -14.81 25.34 -1.76
C SER A 195 -14.91 25.35 -0.25
N LYS A 196 -15.62 26.33 0.33
CA LYS A 196 -15.97 26.36 1.77
C LYS A 196 -17.09 25.38 2.12
N PHE A 197 -17.90 25.03 1.14
CA PHE A 197 -19.05 24.16 1.31
C PHE A 197 -18.73 22.76 0.81
N ALA A 198 -19.06 21.76 1.62
CA ALA A 198 -18.96 20.37 1.24
C ALA A 198 -19.96 20.05 0.11
N PRO A 199 -19.59 19.18 -0.84
CA PRO A 199 -20.57 18.56 -1.74
C PRO A 199 -21.67 17.82 -0.97
N TYR A 200 -22.86 17.76 -1.55
CA TYR A 200 -23.96 16.96 -1.01
C TYR A 200 -23.76 15.49 -1.37
N PHE A 201 -23.88 14.59 -0.40
CA PHE A 201 -23.61 13.16 -0.58
C PHE A 201 -24.85 12.33 -0.22
N GLN A 202 -25.26 11.45 -1.13
CA GLN A 202 -26.34 10.49 -0.91
C GLN A 202 -25.89 9.08 -1.27
N ILE A 203 -26.44 8.07 -0.60
CA ILE A 203 -26.15 6.66 -0.86
C ILE A 203 -27.41 5.80 -0.66
N HIS A 204 -27.57 4.74 -1.45
CA HIS A 204 -28.66 3.77 -1.35
C HIS A 204 -28.26 2.40 -1.93
N PRO A 205 -28.93 1.29 -1.55
CA PRO A 205 -28.82 0.04 -2.28
C PRO A 205 -29.23 0.26 -3.74
N THR A 206 -28.43 -0.22 -4.70
CA THR A 206 -28.63 0.09 -6.13
C THR A 206 -30.01 -0.32 -6.64
N ASN A 207 -30.53 -1.43 -6.12
CA ASN A 207 -31.84 -1.97 -6.49
C ASN A 207 -33.00 -1.44 -5.61
N ASP A 208 -32.72 -0.56 -4.64
CA ASP A 208 -33.74 -0.01 -3.74
C ASP A 208 -33.46 1.47 -3.39
N ILE A 209 -33.88 2.37 -4.28
CA ILE A 209 -33.76 3.82 -4.08
C ILE A 209 -34.63 4.35 -2.92
N SER A 210 -35.59 3.57 -2.41
CA SER A 210 -36.44 4.00 -1.30
C SER A 210 -35.65 4.15 0.02
N GLN A 211 -34.50 3.49 0.11
CA GLN A 211 -33.58 3.55 1.25
C GLN A 211 -32.50 4.63 1.10
N ILE A 212 -32.72 5.63 0.24
CA ILE A 212 -31.77 6.73 0.08
C ILE A 212 -31.55 7.49 1.37
N ARG A 213 -30.28 7.70 1.70
CA ARG A 213 -29.85 8.44 2.88
C ARG A 213 -28.76 9.44 2.52
N THR A 214 -28.83 10.59 3.20
CA THR A 214 -27.77 11.61 3.16
C THR A 214 -26.71 11.25 4.19
N ILE A 215 -25.44 11.43 3.85
CA ILE A 215 -24.33 11.30 4.80
C ILE A 215 -23.72 12.69 5.01
N ASP A 216 -23.51 13.05 6.26
CA ASP A 216 -22.91 14.33 6.62
C ASP A 216 -21.42 14.36 6.27
N ALA A 217 -20.97 15.52 5.79
CA ALA A 217 -19.58 15.76 5.49
C ALA A 217 -18.80 16.17 6.75
N HIS A 218 -17.66 15.53 6.98
CA HIS A 218 -16.70 15.94 7.99
C HIS A 218 -15.48 16.56 7.31
N GLN A 219 -15.20 17.84 7.58
CA GLN A 219 -13.92 18.42 7.17
C GLN A 219 -12.82 17.87 8.07
N ILE A 220 -11.96 17.02 7.53
CA ILE A 220 -10.88 16.38 8.30
C ILE A 220 -9.57 17.15 8.21
N TYR A 221 -9.38 17.94 7.16
CA TYR A 221 -8.17 18.72 6.94
C TYR A 221 -8.42 19.88 5.97
N GLN A 222 -7.53 20.88 6.00
CA GLN A 222 -7.49 21.97 5.03
C GLN A 222 -6.04 22.25 4.67
N TYR A 223 -5.74 22.21 3.37
CA TYR A 223 -4.47 22.67 2.81
C TYR A 223 -4.75 23.89 1.93
N GLU A 224 -4.22 25.05 2.33
CA GLU A 224 -4.52 26.33 1.68
C GLU A 224 -6.04 26.57 1.50
N ASN A 225 -6.52 26.69 0.27
CA ASN A 225 -7.95 26.83 -0.08
C ASN A 225 -8.66 25.49 -0.29
N PHE A 226 -7.94 24.36 -0.36
CA PHE A 226 -8.49 23.02 -0.53
C PHE A 226 -8.92 22.42 0.80
N ARG A 227 -10.16 21.93 0.85
CA ARG A 227 -10.72 21.22 2.01
C ARG A 227 -10.91 19.75 1.70
N PHE A 228 -10.58 18.91 2.67
CA PHE A 228 -10.74 17.47 2.64
C PHE A 228 -12.03 17.14 3.38
N PHE A 229 -13.07 16.78 2.63
CA PHE A 229 -14.35 16.35 3.19
C PHE A 229 -14.44 14.83 3.13
N ARG A 230 -14.64 14.20 4.29
CA ARG A 230 -14.85 12.77 4.45
C ARG A 230 -16.30 12.48 4.80
N TYR A 231 -16.88 11.50 4.13
CA TYR A 231 -18.21 10.95 4.39
C TYR A 231 -18.01 9.56 4.99
N ASN A 232 -18.38 9.38 6.26
CA ASN A 232 -18.26 8.10 6.95
C ASN A 232 -19.46 7.22 6.58
N ILE A 233 -19.19 6.02 6.09
CA ILE A 233 -20.18 5.09 5.60
C ILE A 233 -20.24 3.89 6.54
N ALA A 234 -21.42 3.61 7.06
CA ALA A 234 -21.76 2.38 7.78
C ALA A 234 -23.01 1.79 7.14
N LEU A 235 -22.91 0.57 6.60
CA LEU A 235 -23.94 -0.09 5.82
C LEU A 235 -24.23 -1.47 6.40
N ASN A 236 -25.51 -1.77 6.57
CA ASN A 236 -25.94 -3.11 6.95
C ASN A 236 -25.73 -4.04 5.75
N GLN A 237 -24.98 -5.11 5.95
CA GLN A 237 -24.81 -6.16 4.96
C GLN A 237 -26.12 -6.93 4.78
N LEU A 238 -26.34 -7.45 3.57
CA LEU A 238 -27.47 -8.36 3.34
C LEU A 238 -27.26 -9.67 4.12
N PRO A 239 -28.31 -10.24 4.73
CA PRO A 239 -28.22 -11.57 5.31
C PRO A 239 -27.90 -12.63 4.25
N GLY A 240 -26.94 -13.53 4.56
CA GLY A 240 -26.62 -14.69 3.72
C GLY A 240 -25.38 -14.51 2.85
N ASN A 241 -25.30 -15.30 1.77
CA ASN A 241 -24.08 -15.46 0.96
C ASN A 241 -24.05 -14.59 -0.31
N THR A 242 -24.87 -13.55 -0.39
CA THR A 242 -24.96 -12.72 -1.59
C THR A 242 -24.93 -11.26 -1.22
N GLY A 243 -23.91 -10.57 -1.71
CA GLY A 243 -23.74 -9.14 -1.57
C GLY A 243 -24.68 -8.34 -2.47
N GLN A 244 -24.57 -7.03 -2.36
CA GLN A 244 -25.31 -6.09 -3.21
C GLN A 244 -24.46 -4.88 -3.56
N PHE A 245 -24.75 -4.28 -4.72
CA PHE A 245 -24.19 -3.00 -5.09
C PHE A 245 -24.89 -1.87 -4.36
N TRP A 246 -24.11 -0.90 -3.88
CA TRP A 246 -24.57 0.38 -3.37
C TRP A 246 -24.22 1.48 -4.37
N THR A 247 -25.18 2.37 -4.63
CA THR A 247 -25.00 3.55 -5.47
C THR A 247 -24.84 4.77 -4.57
N TYR A 248 -23.83 5.59 -4.83
CA TYR A 248 -23.68 6.89 -4.18
C TYR A 248 -23.57 8.01 -5.19
N ALA A 249 -24.06 9.18 -4.81
CA ALA A 249 -24.08 10.38 -5.64
C ALA A 249 -23.48 11.57 -4.90
N ILE A 250 -22.63 12.32 -5.59
CA ILE A 250 -21.99 13.54 -5.07
C ILE A 250 -22.44 14.71 -5.92
N THR A 251 -23.13 15.67 -5.31
CA THR A 251 -23.67 16.84 -5.99
C THR A 251 -22.98 18.11 -5.52
N HIS A 252 -22.43 18.88 -6.46
CA HIS A 252 -21.85 20.19 -6.18
C HIS A 252 -22.24 21.18 -7.29
N GLN A 253 -22.74 22.35 -6.90
CA GLN A 253 -23.14 23.43 -7.83
C GLN A 253 -24.08 22.97 -8.97
N GLY A 254 -25.00 22.05 -8.68
CA GLY A 254 -25.98 21.55 -9.65
C GLY A 254 -25.47 20.43 -10.57
N ASN A 255 -24.20 20.06 -10.47
CA ASN A 255 -23.63 18.90 -11.17
C ASN A 255 -23.59 17.70 -10.22
N THR A 256 -23.99 16.52 -10.71
CA THR A 256 -24.03 15.28 -9.93
C THR A 256 -23.20 14.21 -10.62
N LEU A 257 -22.30 13.57 -9.88
CA LEU A 257 -21.60 12.36 -10.29
C LEU A 257 -22.10 11.17 -9.46
N THR A 258 -22.21 10.01 -10.09
CA THR A 258 -22.75 8.79 -9.48
C THR A 258 -21.81 7.63 -9.73
N TYR A 259 -21.62 6.81 -8.70
CA TYR A 259 -20.72 5.66 -8.72
C TYR A 259 -21.36 4.49 -7.95
N GLN A 260 -20.85 3.28 -8.19
CA GLN A 260 -21.32 2.06 -7.55
C GLN A 260 -20.16 1.26 -6.98
N PHE A 261 -20.39 0.56 -5.87
CA PHE A 261 -19.46 -0.40 -5.30
C PHE A 261 -20.22 -1.55 -4.64
N ILE A 262 -19.57 -2.73 -4.53
CA ILE A 262 -20.18 -3.92 -3.94
C ILE A 262 -19.90 -4.02 -2.43
N VAL A 263 -20.92 -4.42 -1.67
CA VAL A 263 -20.81 -4.80 -0.25
C VAL A 263 -21.27 -6.24 -0.12
N ALA A 264 -20.40 -7.10 0.42
CA ALA A 264 -20.68 -8.53 0.59
C ALA A 264 -21.80 -8.80 1.60
N GLY A 265 -22.46 -9.95 1.45
CA GLY A 265 -23.41 -10.48 2.43
C GLY A 265 -22.74 -10.91 3.75
N THR A 266 -23.51 -11.08 4.81
CA THR A 266 -22.98 -11.39 6.17
C THR A 266 -22.29 -12.76 6.26
N GLN A 267 -22.63 -13.70 5.38
CA GLN A 267 -22.07 -15.05 5.36
C GLN A 267 -21.30 -15.33 4.06
N GLU A 268 -21.17 -14.34 3.19
CA GLU A 268 -20.51 -14.49 1.90
C GLU A 268 -19.03 -14.80 2.07
N THR A 269 -18.63 -15.97 1.59
CA THR A 269 -17.25 -16.46 1.62
C THR A 269 -16.54 -16.26 0.29
N GLU A 270 -17.28 -16.00 -0.79
CA GLU A 270 -16.76 -15.89 -2.17
C GLU A 270 -16.15 -14.52 -2.47
N TRP A 271 -15.19 -14.11 -1.66
CA TRP A 271 -14.56 -12.80 -1.77
C TRP A 271 -13.59 -12.72 -2.95
N LYS A 272 -13.76 -11.69 -3.76
CA LYS A 272 -12.87 -11.28 -4.85
C LYS A 272 -12.19 -9.96 -4.52
N PHE A 273 -10.87 -9.90 -4.59
CA PHE A 273 -10.10 -8.67 -4.39
C PHE A 273 -8.86 -8.67 -5.26
N MET A 274 -8.39 -7.49 -5.63
CA MET A 274 -7.17 -7.35 -6.44
C MET A 274 -5.97 -6.95 -5.58
N ALA A 275 -4.77 -7.22 -6.08
CA ALA A 275 -3.52 -6.72 -5.51
C ALA A 275 -2.65 -6.06 -6.57
N PHE A 276 -1.94 -5.01 -6.19
CA PHE A 276 -1.02 -4.27 -7.05
C PHE A 276 -0.02 -3.44 -6.22
N SER A 277 1.00 -2.89 -6.88
CA SER A 277 1.97 -1.95 -6.33
C SER A 277 2.60 -1.11 -7.46
N CYS A 278 3.38 -0.09 -7.10
CA CYS A 278 4.16 0.72 -8.03
C CYS A 278 3.27 1.37 -9.10
N ALA A 279 2.38 2.24 -8.60
CA ALA A 279 1.26 2.80 -9.32
C ALA A 279 1.61 4.03 -10.16
N ASP A 280 2.82 4.58 -10.04
CA ASP A 280 3.33 5.69 -10.86
C ASP A 280 4.61 5.30 -11.63
N PHE A 281 5.06 6.18 -12.51
CA PHE A 281 6.36 6.05 -13.17
C PHE A 281 7.47 6.66 -12.33
N SER A 282 8.60 5.95 -12.23
CA SER A 282 9.81 6.51 -11.65
C SER A 282 10.40 7.62 -12.53
N LEU A 283 11.30 8.41 -11.95
CA LEU A 283 11.99 9.51 -12.63
C LEU A 283 12.82 9.09 -13.84
N SER A 284 13.24 7.83 -13.89
CA SER A 284 14.11 7.30 -14.95
C SER A 284 13.34 6.97 -16.23
N VAL A 285 12.01 6.82 -16.16
CA VAL A 285 11.17 6.48 -17.31
C VAL A 285 10.94 7.71 -18.20
N LYS A 286 11.42 7.62 -19.44
CA LYS A 286 11.31 8.70 -20.43
C LYS A 286 9.91 8.79 -21.03
N GLU A 287 9.57 9.95 -21.56
CA GLU A 287 8.24 10.22 -22.11
C GLU A 287 7.86 9.32 -23.29
N ASP A 288 8.79 9.07 -24.21
CA ASP A 288 8.59 8.14 -25.33
C ASP A 288 8.26 6.73 -24.84
N GLU A 289 8.95 6.26 -23.80
CA GLU A 289 8.66 4.97 -23.16
C GLU A 289 7.31 4.95 -22.44
N ARG A 290 6.94 6.02 -21.74
CA ARG A 290 5.60 6.16 -21.12
C ARG A 290 4.49 6.06 -22.18
N VAL A 291 4.67 6.72 -23.31
CA VAL A 291 3.73 6.67 -24.45
C VAL A 291 3.70 5.27 -25.07
N GLU A 292 4.84 4.61 -25.25
CA GLU A 292 4.92 3.23 -25.74
C GLU A 292 4.29 2.21 -24.80
N LEU A 293 4.19 2.52 -23.51
CA LEU A 293 3.45 1.71 -22.54
C LEU A 293 1.95 2.05 -22.52
N GLY A 294 1.49 3.09 -23.21
CA GLY A 294 0.09 3.54 -23.13
C GLY A 294 -0.22 4.36 -21.86
N GLY A 295 0.81 4.86 -21.18
CA GLY A 295 0.69 5.67 -19.98
C GLY A 295 0.35 4.90 -18.71
N ILE A 296 0.07 5.66 -17.64
CA ILE A 296 -0.27 5.13 -16.31
C ILE A 296 -1.60 4.39 -16.34
N GLY A 297 -2.64 4.97 -16.95
CA GLY A 297 -4.02 4.45 -16.90
C GLY A 297 -4.25 3.12 -17.65
N TYR A 298 -3.28 2.62 -18.41
CA TYR A 298 -3.49 1.50 -19.33
C TYR A 298 -4.00 0.21 -18.66
N LEU A 299 -3.36 -0.23 -17.57
CA LEU A 299 -3.81 -1.40 -16.81
C LEU A 299 -4.96 -1.08 -15.84
N TRP A 300 -5.08 0.17 -15.39
CA TRP A 300 -6.20 0.59 -14.55
C TRP A 300 -7.55 0.52 -15.27
N GLU A 301 -7.59 0.86 -16.56
CA GLU A 301 -8.78 0.64 -17.39
C GLU A 301 -9.10 -0.87 -17.53
N ASP A 302 -8.08 -1.74 -17.62
CA ASP A 302 -8.28 -3.19 -17.64
C ASP A 302 -8.85 -3.71 -16.31
N VAL A 303 -8.34 -3.22 -15.18
CA VAL A 303 -8.87 -3.52 -13.84
C VAL A 303 -10.35 -3.16 -13.74
N LEU A 304 -10.73 -1.94 -14.17
CA LEU A 304 -12.12 -1.50 -14.12
C LEU A 304 -13.02 -2.36 -15.03
N ASN A 305 -12.54 -2.74 -16.21
CA ASN A 305 -13.28 -3.67 -17.07
C ASN A 305 -13.47 -5.02 -16.39
N LYS A 306 -12.43 -5.58 -15.75
CA LYS A 306 -12.55 -6.83 -15.02
C LYS A 306 -13.48 -6.73 -13.81
N HIS A 307 -13.43 -5.64 -13.07
CA HIS A 307 -14.36 -5.36 -11.97
C HIS A 307 -15.81 -5.54 -12.43
N HIS A 308 -16.19 -4.97 -13.58
CA HIS A 308 -17.53 -5.14 -14.13
C HIS A 308 -17.81 -6.57 -14.65
N GLN A 309 -16.82 -7.22 -15.27
CA GLN A 309 -16.99 -8.56 -15.86
C GLN A 309 -17.16 -9.66 -14.82
N ILE A 310 -16.51 -9.55 -13.65
CA ILE A 310 -16.50 -10.62 -12.63
C ILE A 310 -17.56 -10.43 -11.53
N GLY A 311 -18.46 -9.46 -11.69
CA GLY A 311 -19.52 -9.14 -10.72
C GLY A 311 -19.09 -8.27 -9.55
N GLY A 312 -17.96 -7.56 -9.68
CA GLY A 312 -17.42 -6.66 -8.66
C GLY A 312 -16.21 -7.24 -7.92
N LEU A 313 -15.26 -6.35 -7.62
CA LEU A 313 -14.18 -6.55 -6.66
C LEU A 313 -14.60 -5.91 -5.34
N HIS A 314 -14.48 -6.65 -4.25
CA HIS A 314 -14.85 -6.20 -2.91
C HIS A 314 -13.83 -5.22 -2.31
N ALA A 315 -12.57 -5.39 -2.69
CA ALA A 315 -11.48 -4.54 -2.25
C ALA A 315 -10.34 -4.53 -3.27
N MET A 316 -9.50 -3.51 -3.15
CA MET A 316 -8.25 -3.35 -3.88
C MET A 316 -7.11 -3.15 -2.88
N LEU A 317 -6.17 -4.08 -2.88
CA LEU A 317 -5.00 -4.11 -2.01
C LEU A 317 -3.82 -3.43 -2.71
N GLY A 318 -3.47 -2.21 -2.29
CA GLY A 318 -2.28 -1.49 -2.75
C GLY A 318 -1.12 -1.76 -1.82
N GLY A 319 -0.09 -2.43 -2.32
CA GLY A 319 1.05 -2.88 -1.53
C GLY A 319 2.05 -1.79 -1.16
N GLY A 320 1.96 -0.60 -1.78
CA GLY A 320 3.02 0.39 -1.71
C GLY A 320 3.20 1.15 -3.02
N ASP A 321 3.93 2.25 -2.95
CA ASP A 321 4.30 3.09 -4.09
C ASP A 321 3.08 3.59 -4.85
N GLN A 322 2.11 4.14 -4.11
CA GLN A 322 0.93 4.72 -4.73
C GLN A 322 1.27 6.02 -5.45
N ILE A 323 2.33 6.70 -5.03
CA ILE A 323 2.99 7.79 -5.75
C ILE A 323 4.50 7.52 -5.78
N TYR A 324 5.21 8.19 -6.70
CA TYR A 324 6.68 8.23 -6.72
C TYR A 324 7.15 9.63 -6.34
N ALA A 325 7.31 9.88 -5.04
CA ALA A 325 7.64 11.19 -4.49
C ALA A 325 9.12 11.58 -4.67
N ASP A 326 9.97 10.66 -5.14
CA ASP A 326 11.41 10.85 -5.42
C ASP A 326 11.68 12.04 -6.32
N ARG A 327 10.71 12.36 -7.19
CA ARG A 327 10.78 13.49 -8.10
C ARG A 327 11.02 14.82 -7.39
N MET A 328 10.70 14.92 -6.10
CA MET A 328 11.02 16.10 -5.31
C MET A 328 12.52 16.42 -5.26
N TRP A 329 13.38 15.39 -5.29
CA TRP A 329 14.84 15.54 -5.30
C TRP A 329 15.37 16.15 -6.59
N LYS A 330 14.52 16.34 -7.60
CA LYS A 330 14.85 17.00 -8.86
C LYS A 330 14.03 18.27 -9.06
N GLU A 331 12.78 18.26 -8.64
CA GLU A 331 11.79 19.31 -8.90
C GLU A 331 11.87 20.46 -7.89
N ILE A 332 12.23 20.19 -6.63
CA ILE A 332 12.24 21.20 -5.57
C ILE A 332 13.62 21.86 -5.48
N SER A 333 13.65 23.16 -5.75
CA SER A 333 14.89 23.96 -5.75
C SER A 333 15.58 23.98 -4.37
N SER A 334 14.84 24.14 -3.28
CA SER A 334 15.42 24.18 -1.93
C SER A 334 16.03 22.84 -1.49
N LEU A 335 15.60 21.72 -2.08
CA LEU A 335 16.24 20.40 -1.85
C LEU A 335 17.56 20.27 -2.62
N GLN A 336 17.71 20.96 -3.76
CA GLN A 336 19.00 20.99 -4.47
C GLN A 336 20.10 21.58 -3.58
N ASP A 337 19.80 22.64 -2.83
CA ASP A 337 20.78 23.28 -1.94
C ASP A 337 21.30 22.29 -0.87
N TRP A 338 20.41 21.45 -0.32
CA TRP A 338 20.80 20.38 0.59
C TRP A 338 21.67 19.33 -0.11
N LEU A 339 21.32 18.89 -1.33
CA LEU A 339 22.11 17.92 -2.09
C LEU A 339 23.55 18.42 -2.36
N HIS A 340 23.71 19.71 -2.62
CA HIS A 340 25.01 20.35 -2.84
C HIS A 340 25.81 20.59 -1.54
N THR A 341 25.19 20.43 -0.37
CA THR A 341 25.87 20.60 0.93
C THR A 341 26.90 19.49 1.14
N LYS A 342 28.15 19.89 1.42
CA LYS A 342 29.28 18.98 1.64
C LYS A 342 29.48 18.67 3.13
N GLY A 343 29.77 17.41 3.43
CA GLY A 343 30.12 16.94 4.77
C GLY A 343 28.92 16.38 5.54
N LYS A 344 29.13 15.26 6.25
CA LYS A 344 28.08 14.54 6.97
C LYS A 344 27.39 15.39 8.04
N ILE A 345 28.19 16.11 8.83
CA ILE A 345 27.69 16.98 9.92
C ILE A 345 26.87 18.14 9.35
N ASN A 346 27.35 18.76 8.28
CA ASN A 346 26.64 19.87 7.63
C ASN A 346 25.30 19.41 7.04
N ARG A 347 25.26 18.24 6.40
CA ARG A 347 23.99 17.66 5.88
C ARG A 347 23.03 17.29 7.01
N LYS A 348 23.53 16.69 8.09
CA LYS A 348 22.74 16.33 9.27
C LYS A 348 22.10 17.56 9.91
N ASN A 349 22.88 18.63 10.07
CA ASN A 349 22.49 19.87 10.73
C ASN A 349 21.93 20.93 9.77
N TYR A 350 21.69 20.58 8.49
CA TYR A 350 21.12 21.52 7.54
C TYR A 350 19.75 21.96 8.03
N GLU A 351 19.52 23.27 8.05
CA GLU A 351 18.33 23.86 8.63
C GLU A 351 17.08 23.54 7.81
N TRP A 352 16.00 23.15 8.50
CA TRP A 352 14.68 23.02 7.90
C TRP A 352 13.98 24.38 7.89
N THR A 353 13.85 24.99 6.72
CA THR A 353 13.29 26.34 6.57
C THR A 353 11.78 26.32 6.31
N PRO A 354 11.03 27.40 6.64
CA PRO A 354 9.62 27.51 6.28
C PRO A 354 9.34 27.40 4.78
N ARG A 355 10.30 27.82 3.95
CA ARG A 355 10.21 27.66 2.49
C ARG A 355 10.24 26.18 2.09
N LEU A 356 11.16 25.42 2.67
CA LEU A 356 11.30 23.99 2.41
C LEU A 356 10.05 23.22 2.89
N GLU A 357 9.50 23.57 4.05
CA GLU A 357 8.21 23.06 4.53
C GLU A 357 7.10 23.28 3.50
N HIS A 358 6.96 24.51 3.00
CA HIS A 358 5.91 24.87 2.07
C HIS A 358 6.07 24.16 0.72
N GLU A 359 7.25 24.18 0.10
CA GLU A 359 7.51 23.55 -1.20
C GLU A 359 7.27 22.02 -1.16
N ILE A 360 7.63 21.35 -0.07
CA ILE A 360 7.42 19.91 0.08
C ILE A 360 5.95 19.59 0.33
N ASN A 361 5.25 20.34 1.20
CA ASN A 361 3.80 20.16 1.38
C ASN A 361 3.04 20.33 0.06
N LEU A 362 3.41 21.35 -0.72
CA LEU A 362 2.79 21.67 -2.01
C LEU A 362 3.01 20.53 -3.01
N ALA A 363 4.24 20.02 -3.08
CA ALA A 363 4.58 18.89 -3.93
C ALA A 363 3.78 17.64 -3.57
N TYR A 364 3.73 17.25 -2.29
CA TYR A 364 2.96 16.07 -1.87
C TYR A 364 1.46 16.18 -2.16
N PHE A 365 0.86 17.34 -1.88
CA PHE A 365 -0.54 17.60 -2.22
C PHE A 365 -0.79 17.34 -3.72
N PHE A 366 0.10 17.82 -4.58
CA PHE A 366 -0.04 17.67 -6.02
C PHE A 366 0.41 16.34 -6.60
N TYR A 367 1.31 15.62 -5.95
CA TYR A 367 1.61 14.23 -6.31
C TYR A 367 0.37 13.38 -6.18
N TYR A 368 -0.33 13.46 -5.04
CA TYR A 368 -1.57 12.72 -4.85
C TYR A 368 -2.70 13.19 -5.75
N THR A 369 -3.02 14.49 -5.75
CA THR A 369 -4.18 14.99 -6.52
C THR A 369 -4.02 14.79 -8.01
N ASN A 370 -2.84 14.97 -8.60
CA ASN A 370 -2.63 14.72 -10.02
C ASN A 370 -2.57 13.24 -10.37
N HIS A 371 -1.98 12.41 -9.51
CA HIS A 371 -1.86 10.98 -9.75
C HIS A 371 -3.21 10.28 -9.63
N PHE A 372 -3.96 10.54 -8.56
CA PHE A 372 -5.26 9.91 -8.30
C PHE A 372 -6.38 10.42 -9.21
N ASP A 373 -6.17 11.54 -9.90
CA ASP A 373 -7.12 12.12 -10.86
C ASP A 373 -6.88 11.63 -12.31
N ARG A 374 -5.89 10.75 -12.53
CA ARG A 374 -5.67 10.12 -13.84
C ARG A 374 -6.82 9.16 -14.20
N VAL A 375 -7.13 9.09 -15.50
CA VAL A 375 -8.14 8.17 -16.06
C VAL A 375 -7.78 6.73 -15.70
N GLY A 376 -8.80 5.91 -15.42
CA GLY A 376 -8.61 4.55 -14.91
C GLY A 376 -8.38 4.54 -13.40
N ILE A 377 -7.35 5.25 -12.90
CA ILE A 377 -7.06 5.32 -11.45
C ILE A 377 -8.25 5.94 -10.70
N ARG A 378 -8.66 7.14 -11.10
CA ARG A 378 -9.80 7.86 -10.50
C ARG A 378 -11.06 7.00 -10.50
N ASP A 379 -11.30 6.30 -11.61
CA ASP A 379 -12.52 5.52 -11.81
C ASP A 379 -12.51 4.23 -10.96
N CYS A 380 -11.35 3.60 -10.77
CA CYS A 380 -11.15 2.52 -9.81
C CYS A 380 -11.28 3.00 -8.37
N LEU A 381 -10.62 4.11 -7.99
CA LEU A 381 -10.70 4.69 -6.65
C LEU A 381 -12.12 5.13 -6.27
N ALA A 382 -12.98 5.43 -7.24
CA ALA A 382 -14.38 5.77 -6.98
C ALA A 382 -15.29 4.53 -6.77
N GLN A 383 -14.89 3.34 -7.25
CA GLN A 383 -15.81 2.19 -7.36
C GLN A 383 -15.31 0.93 -6.64
N ILE A 384 -14.01 0.82 -6.37
CA ILE A 384 -13.39 -0.33 -5.71
C ILE A 384 -12.82 0.15 -4.36
N PRO A 385 -13.34 -0.32 -3.23
CA PRO A 385 -12.83 0.08 -1.91
C PRO A 385 -11.33 -0.19 -1.76
N SER A 386 -10.55 0.85 -1.50
CA SER A 386 -9.09 0.74 -1.37
C SER A 386 -8.65 0.34 0.05
N LEU A 387 -7.62 -0.50 0.09
CA LEU A 387 -6.80 -0.84 1.25
C LEU A 387 -5.33 -0.65 0.85
N PHE A 388 -4.74 0.48 1.23
CA PHE A 388 -3.37 0.80 0.85
C PHE A 388 -2.41 0.69 2.03
N GLN A 389 -1.19 0.25 1.72
CA GLN A 389 -0.05 0.15 2.60
C GLN A 389 1.00 1.17 2.14
N ILE A 390 1.67 1.84 3.08
CA ILE A 390 2.78 2.75 2.74
C ILE A 390 4.03 1.98 2.33
N ASP A 391 4.77 2.51 1.37
CA ASP A 391 6.12 2.09 1.02
C ASP A 391 7.09 3.26 0.87
N ASP A 392 8.34 3.03 0.45
CA ASP A 392 9.35 4.09 0.41
C ASP A 392 9.09 5.11 -0.68
N HIS A 393 8.69 4.76 -1.90
CA HIS A 393 8.42 5.79 -2.92
C HIS A 393 7.22 6.69 -2.59
N ASP A 394 6.33 6.28 -1.67
CA ASP A 394 5.34 7.18 -1.07
C ASP A 394 6.00 8.28 -0.20
N ILE A 395 7.28 8.12 0.15
CA ILE A 395 8.14 9.02 0.92
C ILE A 395 9.31 9.50 0.02
N PHE A 396 10.33 8.66 -0.14
CA PHE A 396 11.30 8.62 -1.22
C PHE A 396 12.07 7.30 -1.14
N ASP A 397 12.60 6.87 -2.28
CA ASP A 397 13.41 5.69 -2.51
C ASP A 397 14.42 5.39 -1.39
N GLY A 398 14.30 4.21 -0.78
CA GLY A 398 15.17 3.73 0.29
C GLY A 398 14.91 4.35 1.66
N TYR A 399 13.78 5.05 1.88
CA TYR A 399 13.45 5.59 3.21
C TYR A 399 13.49 4.50 4.28
N GLY A 400 14.21 4.76 5.38
CA GLY A 400 14.54 3.78 6.43
C GLY A 400 15.84 2.98 6.21
N SER A 401 16.40 2.94 5.00
CA SER A 401 17.58 2.12 4.63
C SER A 401 18.90 2.89 4.54
N TYR A 402 18.87 4.23 4.58
CA TYR A 402 20.08 5.08 4.61
C TYR A 402 20.86 5.03 5.95
N PRO A 403 22.15 5.41 5.95
CA PRO A 403 22.94 5.58 7.17
C PRO A 403 22.30 6.54 8.18
N GLU A 404 22.50 6.24 9.47
CA GLU A 404 21.92 6.96 10.61
C GLU A 404 22.05 8.49 10.51
N TYR A 405 23.22 9.03 10.14
CA TYR A 405 23.39 10.48 10.06
C TYR A 405 22.48 11.17 9.00
N MET A 406 22.04 10.44 7.97
CA MET A 406 21.07 10.94 6.99
C MET A 406 19.64 10.80 7.52
N GLN A 407 19.29 9.63 8.07
CA GLN A 407 17.98 9.38 8.69
C GLN A 407 17.67 10.33 9.85
N GLU A 408 18.71 10.75 10.58
CA GLU A 408 18.59 11.70 11.67
C GLU A 408 18.64 13.16 11.23
N SER A 409 18.90 13.44 9.95
CA SER A 409 18.92 14.81 9.44
C SER A 409 17.55 15.47 9.53
N HIS A 410 17.52 16.79 9.71
CA HIS A 410 16.26 17.53 9.72
C HIS A 410 15.49 17.36 8.39
N VAL A 411 16.19 17.23 7.27
CA VAL A 411 15.58 17.07 5.95
C VAL A 411 14.85 15.73 5.84
N PHE A 412 15.51 14.60 6.14
CA PHE A 412 14.87 13.27 6.03
C PHE A 412 13.70 13.14 7.00
N ARG A 413 13.88 13.54 8.27
CA ARG A 413 12.82 13.45 9.28
C ARG A 413 11.59 14.28 8.92
N ASN A 414 11.77 15.50 8.42
CA ASN A 414 10.63 16.35 8.08
C ASN A 414 9.97 15.95 6.75
N ILE A 415 10.72 15.46 5.77
CA ILE A 415 10.12 14.84 4.58
C ILE A 415 9.28 13.63 5.00
N GLY A 416 9.82 12.73 5.83
CA GLY A 416 9.07 11.60 6.36
C GLY A 416 7.79 12.03 7.09
N ARG A 417 7.86 13.01 7.99
CA ARG A 417 6.68 13.58 8.67
C ARG A 417 5.61 14.04 7.68
N ILE A 418 5.98 14.80 6.65
CA ILE A 418 5.04 15.31 5.65
C ILE A 418 4.48 14.15 4.81
N ALA A 419 5.32 13.19 4.41
CA ALA A 419 4.90 12.03 3.64
C ALA A 419 3.86 11.18 4.38
N PHE A 420 4.12 10.86 5.66
CA PHE A 420 3.18 10.13 6.51
C PHE A 420 1.86 10.90 6.69
N GLN A 421 1.92 12.24 6.84
CA GLN A 421 0.71 13.07 6.89
C GLN A 421 -0.14 12.92 5.62
N TYR A 422 0.49 12.99 4.43
CA TYR A 422 -0.24 12.87 3.16
C TYR A 422 -0.68 11.44 2.85
N TYR A 423 0.09 10.42 3.26
CA TYR A 423 -0.32 9.02 3.26
C TYR A 423 -1.60 8.84 4.09
N LEU A 424 -1.62 9.32 5.33
CA LEU A 424 -2.81 9.24 6.18
C LEU A 424 -4.01 9.98 5.57
N LEU A 425 -3.78 11.14 4.97
CA LEU A 425 -4.85 11.91 4.33
C LEU A 425 -5.43 11.22 3.09
N PHE A 426 -4.61 10.89 2.10
CA PHE A 426 -5.10 10.40 0.80
C PHE A 426 -5.36 8.90 0.79
N GLN A 427 -4.53 8.11 1.47
CA GLN A 427 -4.63 6.65 1.45
C GLN A 427 -5.48 6.12 2.61
N GLN A 428 -5.46 6.79 3.77
CA GLN A 428 -6.21 6.35 4.96
C GLN A 428 -7.44 7.22 5.32
N GLN A 429 -7.63 8.35 4.65
CA GLN A 429 -8.73 9.29 4.90
C GLN A 429 -8.83 9.73 6.37
N THR A 430 -7.69 10.03 6.98
CA THR A 430 -7.61 10.44 8.38
C THR A 430 -6.41 11.38 8.60
N THR A 431 -6.25 11.84 9.84
CA THR A 431 -5.10 12.62 10.28
C THR A 431 -4.55 12.03 11.58
N GLU A 432 -3.30 12.35 11.92
CA GLU A 432 -2.77 11.97 13.24
C GLU A 432 -3.63 12.49 14.37
N ASP A 433 -4.14 13.73 14.29
CA ASP A 433 -4.99 14.31 15.31
C ASP A 433 -6.29 13.52 15.49
N ILE A 434 -6.93 13.10 14.40
CA ILE A 434 -8.13 12.26 14.45
C ILE A 434 -7.78 10.90 15.07
N LEU A 435 -6.67 10.29 14.69
CA LEU A 435 -6.25 8.99 15.23
C LEU A 435 -5.88 9.05 16.72
N ARG A 436 -5.30 10.17 17.18
CA ARG A 436 -4.95 10.37 18.60
C ARG A 436 -6.17 10.72 19.46
N THR A 437 -7.15 11.43 18.90
CA THR A 437 -8.37 11.85 19.63
C THR A 437 -9.49 10.81 19.59
N ASN A 438 -9.61 10.08 18.48
CA ASN A 438 -10.66 9.09 18.22
C ASN A 438 -10.03 7.81 17.67
N ALA A 439 -9.15 7.19 18.46
CA ALA A 439 -8.51 5.93 18.07
C ALA A 439 -9.58 4.86 17.85
N ASP A 440 -9.72 4.41 16.61
CA ASP A 440 -10.54 3.26 16.25
C ASP A 440 -9.63 2.04 15.99
N PRO A 441 -9.41 1.17 17.00
CA PRO A 441 -8.55 0.00 16.84
C PRO A 441 -9.11 -1.04 15.87
N PHE A 442 -10.36 -0.87 15.44
CA PHE A 442 -11.01 -1.67 14.42
C PHE A 442 -10.63 -1.22 13.00
N ASP A 443 -10.10 0.00 12.84
CA ASP A 443 -9.59 0.51 11.57
C ASP A 443 -8.06 0.42 11.51
N LEU A 444 -7.37 1.43 12.06
CA LEU A 444 -5.92 1.53 12.12
C LEU A 444 -5.45 1.41 13.57
N PHE A 445 -4.25 0.89 13.77
CA PHE A 445 -3.63 0.88 15.08
C PHE A 445 -2.15 1.25 14.99
N THR A 446 -1.66 1.80 16.10
CA THR A 446 -0.26 2.17 16.29
C THR A 446 0.29 1.50 17.54
N VAL A 447 1.57 1.16 17.54
CA VAL A 447 2.25 0.51 18.68
C VAL A 447 3.25 1.46 19.33
N THR A 448 4.11 2.05 18.51
CA THR A 448 5.19 2.96 18.93
C THR A 448 4.80 4.44 18.83
N GLY A 449 3.62 4.74 18.27
CA GLY A 449 3.16 6.10 18.01
C GLY A 449 3.63 6.70 16.69
N ASN A 450 4.46 5.97 15.92
CA ASN A 450 5.03 6.40 14.64
C ASN A 450 4.46 5.60 13.45
N GLY A 451 4.24 4.29 13.61
CA GLY A 451 3.73 3.41 12.54
C GLY A 451 2.22 3.21 12.57
N TRP A 452 1.62 3.01 11.39
CA TRP A 452 0.18 2.81 11.21
C TRP A 452 -0.13 1.49 10.52
N HIS A 453 -0.57 0.52 11.30
CA HIS A 453 -0.87 -0.85 10.84
C HIS A 453 -2.38 -1.07 10.76
N PHE A 454 -2.82 -2.09 10.03
CA PHE A 454 -4.21 -2.51 9.99
C PHE A 454 -4.40 -4.03 9.99
N LEU A 455 -5.55 -4.47 10.53
CA LEU A 455 -6.06 -5.83 10.43
C LEU A 455 -7.54 -5.76 10.00
N LYS A 456 -7.83 -6.17 8.76
CA LYS A 456 -9.15 -6.06 8.13
C LYS A 456 -9.77 -7.43 7.91
N TYR A 457 -11.07 -7.56 8.14
CA TYR A 457 -11.83 -8.74 7.71
C TYR A 457 -12.27 -8.56 6.27
N LEU A 458 -12.00 -9.55 5.43
CA LEU A 458 -12.53 -9.67 4.06
C LEU A 458 -13.49 -10.87 4.08
N GLY A 459 -14.65 -10.64 4.70
CA GLY A 459 -15.63 -11.69 4.99
C GLY A 459 -15.33 -12.47 6.26
N PRO A 460 -16.14 -13.52 6.54
CA PRO A 460 -16.07 -14.27 7.80
C PRO A 460 -14.87 -15.21 7.88
N THR A 461 -14.23 -15.52 6.75
CA THR A 461 -13.19 -16.56 6.62
C THR A 461 -11.81 -16.04 6.23
N CYS A 462 -11.66 -14.76 5.92
CA CYS A 462 -10.39 -14.17 5.50
C CYS A 462 -10.10 -12.88 6.27
N ALA A 463 -8.84 -12.72 6.67
CA ALA A 463 -8.33 -11.47 7.24
C ALA A 463 -7.10 -10.99 6.46
N VAL A 464 -6.93 -9.68 6.37
CA VAL A 464 -5.78 -9.01 5.76
C VAL A 464 -5.03 -8.24 6.84
N LEU A 465 -3.74 -8.51 7.00
CA LEU A 465 -2.83 -7.74 7.86
C LEU A 465 -1.89 -6.91 6.98
N GLY A 466 -1.88 -5.60 7.20
CA GLY A 466 -0.91 -4.67 6.61
C GLY A 466 -0.05 -4.04 7.70
N PRO A 467 1.17 -4.56 7.95
CA PRO A 467 2.13 -3.90 8.81
C PRO A 467 2.83 -2.75 8.06
N ASP A 468 2.84 -1.56 8.66
CA ASP A 468 3.81 -0.51 8.34
C ASP A 468 5.25 -0.97 8.58
N THR A 469 6.01 -1.10 7.50
CA THR A 469 7.43 -1.49 7.48
C THR A 469 8.36 -0.32 7.17
N ARG A 470 7.88 0.94 7.23
CA ARG A 470 8.65 2.14 6.91
C ARG A 470 8.87 3.04 8.12
N ALA A 471 7.87 3.18 9.00
CA ALA A 471 7.95 4.12 10.11
C ALA A 471 9.04 3.79 11.15
N GLU A 472 9.31 2.50 11.38
CA GLU A 472 10.30 2.02 12.36
C GLU A 472 11.59 1.52 11.72
N ARG A 473 11.68 1.56 10.39
CA ARG A 473 12.76 0.94 9.65
C ARG A 473 14.11 1.61 9.93
N GLN A 474 15.12 0.76 10.08
CA GLN A 474 16.53 1.08 10.19
C GLN A 474 17.31 0.16 9.26
N MET A 475 18.56 0.50 8.97
CA MET A 475 19.45 -0.30 8.10
C MET A 475 19.62 -1.78 8.49
N LYS A 476 19.30 -2.16 9.74
CA LYS A 476 19.42 -3.53 10.26
C LYS A 476 18.13 -4.11 10.85
N SER A 477 17.02 -3.39 10.81
CA SER A 477 15.76 -3.81 11.41
C SER A 477 14.61 -3.15 10.67
N ILE A 478 13.60 -3.91 10.31
CA ILE A 478 12.44 -3.44 9.53
C ILE A 478 11.35 -2.92 10.47
N VAL A 479 10.95 -3.71 11.47
CA VAL A 479 10.02 -3.27 12.52
C VAL A 479 10.52 -3.65 13.91
N GLY A 480 10.17 -2.85 14.92
CA GLY A 480 10.59 -3.08 16.29
C GLY A 480 9.95 -4.31 16.94
N GLU A 481 10.60 -4.82 17.99
CA GLU A 481 10.13 -6.01 18.73
C GLU A 481 8.72 -5.84 19.32
N ALA A 482 8.42 -4.65 19.86
CA ALA A 482 7.10 -4.34 20.41
C ALA A 482 6.01 -4.44 19.33
N THR A 483 6.31 -3.95 18.13
CA THR A 483 5.43 -3.99 16.96
C THR A 483 5.22 -5.42 16.48
N HIS A 484 6.28 -6.22 16.33
CA HIS A 484 6.17 -7.66 16.05
C HIS A 484 5.23 -8.36 17.04
N ARG A 485 5.42 -8.12 18.34
CA ARG A 485 4.62 -8.75 19.39
C ARG A 485 3.14 -8.41 19.28
N GLU A 486 2.81 -7.13 19.03
CA GLU A 486 1.42 -6.69 18.87
C GLU A 486 0.78 -7.25 17.59
N LEU A 487 1.52 -7.30 16.47
CA LEU A 487 1.07 -7.90 15.22
C LEU A 487 0.69 -9.38 15.44
N PHE A 488 1.57 -10.16 16.06
CA PHE A 488 1.31 -11.57 16.36
C PHE A 488 0.16 -11.75 17.35
N ARG A 489 0.10 -10.93 18.41
CA ARG A 489 -1.01 -10.97 19.37
C ARG A 489 -2.35 -10.76 18.67
N ARG A 490 -2.45 -9.83 17.72
CA ARG A 490 -3.69 -9.60 16.96
C ARG A 490 -4.07 -10.80 16.09
N LEU A 491 -3.11 -11.42 15.41
CA LEU A 491 -3.35 -12.65 14.65
C LEU A 491 -3.79 -13.82 15.56
N GLU A 492 -3.21 -13.92 16.75
CA GLU A 492 -3.60 -14.90 17.79
C GLU A 492 -5.00 -14.64 18.35
N THR A 493 -5.55 -13.43 18.20
CA THR A 493 -6.92 -13.11 18.61
C THR A 493 -7.96 -13.26 17.51
N LEU A 494 -7.54 -13.60 16.28
CA LEU A 494 -8.49 -13.82 15.18
C LEU A 494 -9.50 -14.92 15.52
N PRO A 495 -10.78 -14.75 15.13
CA PRO A 495 -11.82 -15.73 15.39
C PRO A 495 -11.54 -17.04 14.65
N PRO A 496 -11.94 -18.21 15.19
CA PRO A 496 -11.72 -19.51 14.56
C PRO A 496 -12.35 -19.68 13.17
N SER A 497 -13.28 -18.80 12.78
CA SER A 497 -13.87 -18.79 11.44
C SER A 497 -12.87 -18.36 10.36
N VAL A 498 -11.84 -17.59 10.72
CA VAL A 498 -10.81 -17.14 9.78
C VAL A 498 -9.90 -18.32 9.42
N ARG A 499 -9.97 -18.73 8.15
CA ARG A 499 -9.20 -19.84 7.58
C ARG A 499 -8.04 -19.36 6.71
N HIS A 500 -8.05 -18.10 6.27
CA HIS A 500 -6.99 -17.50 5.47
C HIS A 500 -6.56 -16.15 6.05
N ILE A 501 -5.24 -15.94 6.11
CA ILE A 501 -4.62 -14.68 6.50
C ILE A 501 -3.75 -14.22 5.33
N VAL A 502 -4.09 -13.07 4.77
CA VAL A 502 -3.30 -12.40 3.73
C VAL A 502 -2.43 -11.34 4.40
N LEU A 503 -1.11 -11.43 4.23
CA LEU A 503 -0.16 -10.42 4.70
C LEU A 503 0.27 -9.54 3.53
N MET A 504 0.01 -8.24 3.63
CA MET A 504 0.50 -7.24 2.68
C MET A 504 1.87 -6.76 3.13
N LEU A 505 2.93 -7.13 2.40
CA LEU A 505 4.28 -6.63 2.65
C LEU A 505 4.72 -5.85 1.42
N ALA A 506 5.17 -4.61 1.61
CA ALA A 506 5.49 -3.73 0.49
C ALA A 506 6.56 -4.34 -0.43
N VAL A 507 7.63 -4.87 0.18
CA VAL A 507 8.69 -5.63 -0.50
C VAL A 507 8.53 -7.14 -0.29
N PRO A 508 8.85 -8.01 -1.26
CA PRO A 508 8.60 -9.45 -1.16
C PRO A 508 9.52 -10.14 -0.14
N ILE A 509 8.92 -11.03 0.67
CA ILE A 509 9.65 -11.81 1.68
C ILE A 509 10.33 -13.06 1.09
N VAL A 510 9.77 -13.65 0.04
CA VAL A 510 10.37 -14.73 -0.78
C VAL A 510 10.83 -14.14 -2.10
N TYR A 511 12.13 -13.90 -2.27
CA TYR A 511 12.65 -13.35 -3.52
C TYR A 511 14.07 -13.87 -3.79
N PRO A 512 14.51 -13.94 -5.06
CA PRO A 512 15.88 -14.35 -5.36
C PRO A 512 16.91 -13.43 -4.69
N ARG A 513 17.90 -14.03 -4.05
CA ARG A 513 18.99 -13.27 -3.41
C ARG A 513 19.94 -12.74 -4.47
N LEU A 514 20.31 -11.48 -4.34
CA LEU A 514 21.20 -10.78 -5.27
C LEU A 514 22.66 -10.75 -4.79
N THR A 515 23.10 -11.76 -4.05
CA THR A 515 24.46 -11.89 -3.48
C THR A 515 25.56 -11.70 -4.53
N THR A 516 25.35 -12.18 -5.76
CA THR A 516 26.30 -12.00 -6.87
C THR A 516 26.41 -10.53 -7.32
N VAL A 517 25.31 -9.78 -7.29
CA VAL A 517 25.30 -8.35 -7.63
C VAL A 517 25.96 -7.54 -6.52
N GLU A 518 25.69 -7.87 -5.26
CA GLU A 518 26.35 -7.24 -4.10
C GLU A 518 27.87 -7.37 -4.19
N HIS A 519 28.40 -8.55 -4.54
CA HIS A 519 29.84 -8.75 -4.72
C HIS A 519 30.41 -7.92 -5.88
N ILE A 520 29.70 -7.81 -7.00
CA ILE A 520 30.11 -6.99 -8.15
C ILE A 520 30.08 -5.49 -7.79
N LEU A 521 29.00 -5.02 -7.18
CA LEU A 521 28.80 -3.62 -6.80
C LEU A 521 29.75 -3.19 -5.67
N THR A 522 30.00 -4.07 -4.70
CA THR A 522 31.00 -3.85 -3.66
C THR A 522 32.40 -3.76 -4.29
N GLY A 523 32.70 -4.63 -5.26
CA GLY A 523 33.91 -4.54 -6.09
C GLY A 523 34.04 -3.20 -6.82
N VAL A 524 32.95 -2.68 -7.38
CA VAL A 524 32.90 -1.35 -8.02
C VAL A 524 33.04 -0.21 -7.00
N LYS A 525 32.38 -0.27 -5.82
CA LYS A 525 32.55 0.69 -4.71
C LYS A 525 34.02 0.73 -4.25
N HIS A 526 34.68 -0.42 -4.14
CA HIS A 526 36.11 -0.50 -3.83
C HIS A 526 36.98 0.05 -4.95
N ALA A 527 36.68 -0.25 -6.22
CA ALA A 527 37.40 0.31 -7.36
C ALA A 527 37.27 1.84 -7.44
N LYS A 528 36.06 2.39 -7.21
CA LYS A 528 35.79 3.83 -7.18
C LYS A 528 36.49 4.52 -6.00
N ARG A 529 36.56 3.87 -4.82
CA ARG A 529 37.38 4.33 -3.68
C ARG A 529 38.87 4.32 -4.00
N VAL A 530 39.37 3.28 -4.67
CA VAL A 530 40.78 3.19 -5.07
C VAL A 530 41.13 4.29 -6.08
N ILE A 531 40.26 4.56 -7.06
CA ILE A 531 40.46 5.60 -8.07
C ILE A 531 40.40 7.02 -7.45
N ASN A 532 39.45 7.28 -6.55
CA ASN A 532 39.38 8.58 -5.85
C ASN A 532 40.50 8.76 -4.81
N GLY A 533 40.99 7.67 -4.21
CA GLY A 533 42.14 7.68 -3.30
C GLY A 533 43.49 7.84 -4.01
N THR A 534 43.61 7.38 -5.26
CA THR A 534 44.83 7.53 -6.06
C THR A 534 44.98 8.93 -6.67
N TRP A 535 43.89 9.67 -6.87
CA TRP A 535 43.98 11.04 -7.39
C TRP A 535 44.63 12.05 -6.43
N ASN A 536 44.57 11.83 -5.12
CA ASN A 536 45.22 12.70 -4.13
C ASN A 536 46.69 12.33 -3.84
N VAL A 537 47.21 11.25 -4.42
CA VAL A 537 48.60 10.80 -4.21
C VAL A 537 49.43 10.83 -5.50
N ILE A 538 48.80 10.88 -6.67
CA ILE A 538 49.49 10.94 -7.99
C ILE A 538 49.58 12.39 -8.49
N GLY A 539 49.87 13.34 -7.59
CA GLY A 539 50.20 14.73 -7.92
C GLY A 539 51.67 15.08 -7.71
N LYS A 540 52.45 14.23 -7.02
CA LYS A 540 53.86 14.47 -6.70
C LYS A 540 54.66 13.18 -6.59
N ALA A 541 55.00 12.57 -7.73
CA ALA A 541 56.23 11.77 -7.88
C ALA A 541 56.34 11.29 -9.34
N THR A 542 57.13 12.02 -10.11
CA THR A 542 57.65 11.55 -11.39
C THR A 542 58.83 10.60 -11.16
N SER A 543 58.92 9.58 -12.01
CA SER A 543 60.11 8.82 -12.46
C SER A 543 60.29 7.36 -11.98
N LYS A 544 60.33 6.48 -12.98
CA LYS A 544 61.01 5.17 -13.09
C LYS A 544 60.87 4.17 -11.94
N VAL A 545 60.15 3.06 -12.17
CA VAL A 545 60.67 1.68 -12.03
C VAL A 545 59.89 0.76 -12.98
N ALA A 546 60.62 0.00 -13.79
CA ALA A 546 60.13 -1.15 -14.54
C ALA A 546 60.17 -2.41 -13.66
N SER A 547 59.24 -3.34 -13.91
CA SER A 547 59.19 -4.74 -13.44
C SER A 547 59.07 -4.98 -11.94
N VAL A 548 57.97 -5.65 -11.52
CA VAL A 548 57.97 -6.99 -10.91
C VAL A 548 56.53 -7.53 -10.97
N VAL A 549 56.46 -8.82 -11.27
CA VAL A 549 55.31 -9.66 -11.60
C VAL A 549 54.49 -10.03 -10.36
N GLY A 550 53.16 -10.17 -10.53
CA GLY A 550 52.38 -11.17 -9.79
C GLY A 550 51.11 -10.66 -9.10
N ALA A 551 50.00 -10.64 -9.83
CA ALA A 551 48.61 -10.92 -9.38
C ALA A 551 47.59 -10.22 -10.29
N GLU A 552 47.46 -10.64 -11.55
CA GLU A 552 46.29 -10.27 -12.37
C GLU A 552 45.98 -11.40 -13.35
N LYS A 553 45.13 -12.34 -12.94
CA LYS A 553 44.44 -13.21 -13.90
C LYS A 553 42.99 -13.53 -13.55
N ASN A 554 42.49 -13.21 -12.35
CA ASN A 554 41.10 -13.49 -11.96
C ASN A 554 40.17 -12.25 -11.93
N THR A 555 40.68 -11.06 -12.21
CA THR A 555 39.90 -9.81 -12.22
C THR A 555 39.50 -9.33 -13.62
N LYS A 556 40.12 -9.85 -14.69
CA LYS A 556 39.85 -9.42 -16.08
C LYS A 556 38.63 -10.12 -16.69
N ASP A 557 38.41 -11.40 -16.39
CA ASP A 557 37.31 -12.16 -16.98
C ASP A 557 35.92 -11.74 -16.44
N GLY A 558 35.84 -11.34 -15.17
CA GLY A 558 34.63 -10.79 -14.57
C GLY A 558 34.29 -9.39 -15.10
N PHE A 559 35.30 -8.55 -15.34
CA PHE A 559 35.11 -7.18 -15.81
C PHE A 559 34.72 -7.10 -17.29
N ASP A 560 35.22 -8.02 -18.13
CA ASP A 560 34.89 -8.07 -19.56
C ASP A 560 33.50 -8.68 -19.82
N SER A 561 33.04 -9.61 -18.98
CA SER A 561 31.65 -10.09 -19.01
C SER A 561 30.65 -9.00 -18.59
N VAL A 562 31.01 -8.21 -17.57
CA VAL A 562 30.21 -7.04 -17.14
C VAL A 562 30.25 -5.94 -18.20
N LYS A 563 31.38 -5.66 -18.85
CA LYS A 563 31.44 -4.71 -19.98
C LYS A 563 30.63 -5.18 -21.19
N LYS A 564 30.58 -6.48 -21.48
CA LYS A 564 29.73 -7.01 -22.56
C LYS A 564 28.24 -7.01 -22.22
N ALA A 565 27.87 -7.26 -20.97
CA ALA A 565 26.48 -7.27 -20.52
C ALA A 565 25.90 -5.86 -20.27
N PHE A 566 26.73 -4.91 -19.84
CA PHE A 566 26.30 -3.57 -19.39
C PHE A 566 26.85 -2.41 -20.24
N GLY A 567 27.87 -2.63 -21.08
CA GLY A 567 28.52 -1.57 -21.86
C GLY A 567 27.79 -1.16 -23.15
N LYS A 568 26.77 -1.91 -23.58
CA LYS A 568 25.91 -1.55 -24.73
C LYS A 568 24.48 -1.15 -24.34
N SER A 569 24.11 -1.25 -23.06
CA SER A 569 22.75 -1.04 -22.56
C SER A 569 22.52 0.28 -21.83
N GLY A 570 23.50 1.18 -21.76
CA GLY A 570 23.32 2.51 -21.12
C GLY A 570 23.16 2.47 -19.60
N VAL A 571 23.30 1.30 -18.96
CA VAL A 571 23.04 1.08 -17.53
C VAL A 571 24.05 1.80 -16.61
N MET A 572 25.23 2.21 -17.10
CA MET A 572 26.19 2.95 -16.26
C MET A 572 25.81 4.41 -15.96
N GLY A 573 24.84 4.99 -16.67
CA GLY A 573 24.45 6.41 -16.53
C GLY A 573 23.46 6.69 -15.40
N SER A 574 22.78 5.65 -14.87
CA SER A 574 21.68 5.76 -13.91
C SER A 574 22.03 5.21 -12.51
N LEU A 575 23.28 4.81 -12.26
CA LEU A 575 23.70 4.07 -11.07
C LEU A 575 24.26 4.94 -9.93
N VAL A 576 23.83 6.20 -9.84
CA VAL A 576 24.22 7.06 -8.73
C VAL A 576 22.94 7.73 -8.23
N SER A 577 22.52 7.37 -7.02
CA SER A 577 21.41 8.04 -6.34
C SER A 577 21.71 9.53 -6.25
N GLY A 578 20.69 10.38 -6.14
CA GLY A 578 20.87 11.82 -5.93
C GLY A 578 21.82 12.15 -4.75
N PHE A 579 22.04 11.19 -3.86
CA PHE A 579 22.86 11.29 -2.65
C PHE A 579 24.33 10.88 -2.82
N GLY A 580 24.71 10.27 -3.96
CA GLY A 580 26.07 9.83 -4.27
C GLY A 580 26.38 8.36 -3.95
N GLU A 581 25.38 7.60 -3.49
CA GLU A 581 25.40 6.13 -3.32
C GLU A 581 25.00 5.46 -4.65
N ILE A 582 25.13 4.14 -4.79
CA ILE A 582 24.67 3.43 -6.00
C ILE A 582 23.26 2.95 -5.70
N ASP A 583 22.22 3.47 -6.40
CA ASP A 583 20.78 3.09 -6.25
C ASP A 583 20.61 1.62 -5.90
N LEU A 584 21.21 0.76 -6.73
CA LEU A 584 21.08 -0.68 -6.63
C LEU A 584 21.50 -1.26 -5.27
N LEU A 585 22.35 -0.59 -4.47
CA LEU A 585 22.72 -1.08 -3.13
C LEU A 585 21.75 -0.65 -2.04
N ASP A 586 21.06 0.47 -2.21
CA ASP A 586 20.06 0.94 -1.27
C ASP A 586 18.78 0.10 -1.46
N ASP A 587 18.36 -0.17 -2.71
CA ASP A 587 17.29 -1.14 -3.04
C ASP A 587 17.57 -2.52 -2.44
N LEU A 588 18.81 -2.99 -2.55
CA LEU A 588 19.22 -4.30 -2.02
C LEU A 588 19.13 -4.37 -0.51
N ALA A 589 19.53 -3.30 0.18
CA ALA A 589 19.42 -3.22 1.62
C ALA A 589 17.97 -3.22 2.09
N ASP A 590 17.03 -2.81 1.24
CA ASP A 590 15.63 -2.71 1.58
C ASP A 590 14.87 -4.05 1.61
N HIS A 591 15.40 -5.04 0.88
CA HIS A 591 14.80 -6.35 0.77
C HIS A 591 14.79 -7.13 2.10
N TRP A 592 13.70 -7.85 2.35
CA TRP A 592 13.61 -8.85 3.42
C TRP A 592 14.70 -9.91 3.33
N THR A 593 15.14 -10.24 2.11
CA THR A 593 16.14 -11.29 1.85
C THR A 593 17.58 -10.83 2.06
N HIS A 594 17.80 -9.55 2.36
CA HIS A 594 19.12 -9.00 2.64
C HIS A 594 19.70 -9.58 3.96
N GLU A 595 21.03 -9.72 4.04
CA GLU A 595 21.69 -10.36 5.19
C GLU A 595 21.41 -9.63 6.51
N ASN A 596 21.32 -8.30 6.47
CA ASN A 596 21.00 -7.49 7.65
C ASN A 596 19.66 -7.88 8.30
N HIS A 597 18.72 -8.40 7.52
CA HIS A 597 17.35 -8.72 7.95
C HIS A 597 17.14 -10.21 8.22
N ALA A 598 18.16 -11.05 8.03
CA ALA A 598 18.00 -12.51 8.08
C ALA A 598 17.44 -13.02 9.41
N LEU A 599 17.86 -12.44 10.54
CA LEU A 599 17.37 -12.83 11.88
C LEU A 599 15.90 -12.43 12.08
N GLU A 600 15.57 -11.18 11.75
CA GLU A 600 14.20 -10.66 11.87
C GLU A 600 13.25 -11.40 10.94
N ARG A 601 13.62 -11.60 9.68
CA ARG A 601 12.86 -12.38 8.71
C ARG A 601 12.59 -13.79 9.21
N THR A 602 13.62 -14.45 9.75
CA THR A 602 13.47 -15.80 10.32
C THR A 602 12.49 -15.79 11.48
N PHE A 603 12.65 -14.85 12.42
CA PHE A 603 11.73 -14.69 13.54
C PHE A 603 10.29 -14.44 13.07
N PHE A 604 10.09 -13.59 12.07
CA PHE A 604 8.79 -13.27 11.51
C PHE A 604 8.11 -14.48 10.88
N VAL A 605 8.79 -15.14 9.94
CA VAL A 605 8.25 -16.31 9.22
C VAL A 605 7.97 -17.48 10.17
N ARG A 606 8.86 -17.75 11.14
CA ARG A 606 8.67 -18.85 12.11
C ARG A 606 7.48 -18.61 13.05
N ASN A 607 7.27 -17.37 13.51
CA ASN A 607 6.10 -17.04 14.30
C ASN A 607 4.80 -17.14 13.48
N LEU A 608 4.83 -16.75 12.21
CA LEU A 608 3.70 -16.94 11.30
C LEU A 608 3.36 -18.42 11.10
N GLN A 609 4.36 -19.30 10.94
CA GLN A 609 4.12 -20.75 10.89
C GLN A 609 3.47 -21.29 12.18
N ARG A 610 3.92 -20.81 13.35
CA ARG A 610 3.29 -21.17 14.64
C ARG A 610 1.82 -20.74 14.66
N ILE A 611 1.52 -19.50 14.26
CA ILE A 611 0.15 -18.98 14.20
C ILE A 611 -0.69 -19.79 13.21
N ALA A 612 -0.16 -20.10 12.03
CA ALA A 612 -0.84 -20.92 11.02
C ALA A 612 -1.26 -22.28 11.58
N ARG A 613 -0.38 -22.91 12.37
CA ARG A 613 -0.67 -24.18 13.08
C ARG A 613 -1.75 -24.01 14.13
N GLU A 614 -1.59 -23.04 15.03
CA GLU A 614 -2.50 -22.82 16.17
C GLU A 614 -3.90 -22.38 15.74
N LYS A 615 -3.99 -21.60 14.66
CA LYS A 615 -5.25 -21.09 14.11
C LYS A 615 -5.85 -21.98 13.02
N SER A 616 -5.11 -22.99 12.54
CA SER A 616 -5.47 -23.74 11.34
C SER A 616 -5.81 -22.81 10.17
N ALA A 617 -5.05 -21.71 10.04
CA ALA A 617 -5.26 -20.68 9.04
C ALA A 617 -4.08 -20.63 8.07
N ARG A 618 -4.36 -20.69 6.77
CA ARG A 618 -3.34 -20.62 5.72
C ARG A 618 -2.86 -19.18 5.56
N ILE A 619 -1.55 -18.99 5.48
CA ILE A 619 -0.93 -17.68 5.27
C ILE A 619 -0.56 -17.50 3.80
N THR A 620 -0.91 -16.35 3.24
CA THR A 620 -0.48 -15.89 1.90
C THR A 620 0.13 -14.49 2.02
N PHE A 621 1.30 -14.29 1.44
CA PHE A 621 1.92 -12.98 1.29
C PHE A 621 1.53 -12.38 -0.05
N VAL A 622 1.25 -11.08 -0.05
CA VAL A 622 1.06 -10.27 -1.26
C VAL A 622 2.09 -9.15 -1.19
N SER A 623 2.84 -8.97 -2.28
CA SER A 623 4.01 -8.09 -2.27
C SER A 623 4.22 -7.31 -3.55
N GLY A 624 4.98 -6.22 -3.44
CA GLY A 624 5.23 -5.24 -4.47
C GLY A 624 6.72 -4.90 -4.68
N ASP A 625 6.96 -3.68 -5.14
CA ASP A 625 8.26 -2.99 -5.17
C ASP A 625 9.48 -3.79 -5.70
N VAL A 626 9.26 -4.53 -6.79
CA VAL A 626 10.33 -5.22 -7.54
C VAL A 626 10.16 -5.15 -9.06
N HIS A 627 9.09 -4.47 -9.50
CA HIS A 627 8.69 -4.18 -10.88
C HIS A 627 8.60 -5.42 -11.80
N CYS A 628 8.50 -6.62 -11.22
CA CYS A 628 8.17 -7.86 -11.92
C CYS A 628 7.16 -8.69 -11.12
N CYS A 629 6.50 -9.65 -11.76
CA CYS A 629 5.59 -10.57 -11.09
C CYS A 629 6.10 -12.01 -11.05
N GLY A 630 5.58 -12.76 -10.10
CA GLY A 630 5.86 -14.19 -9.94
C GLY A 630 5.28 -14.73 -8.64
N MET A 631 5.49 -16.02 -8.43
CA MET A 631 4.97 -16.74 -7.28
C MET A 631 6.11 -17.41 -6.52
N GLY A 632 6.04 -17.40 -5.19
CA GLY A 632 7.00 -18.06 -4.31
C GLY A 632 6.30 -18.78 -3.17
N ARG A 633 7.07 -19.52 -2.37
CA ARG A 633 6.55 -20.15 -1.16
C ARG A 633 7.61 -20.50 -0.13
N PHE A 634 7.17 -20.66 1.10
CA PHE A 634 7.80 -21.48 2.13
C PHE A 634 7.07 -22.81 2.22
N PHE A 635 7.76 -23.92 2.48
CA PHE A 635 7.15 -25.24 2.71
C PHE A 635 8.10 -26.18 3.43
N ASN A 636 7.56 -27.22 4.05
CA ASN A 636 8.37 -28.33 4.58
C ASN A 636 8.60 -29.38 3.49
N PRO A 637 9.85 -29.71 3.11
CA PRO A 637 10.10 -30.71 2.06
C PRO A 637 9.57 -32.11 2.37
N ASP A 638 9.48 -32.48 3.66
CA ASP A 638 9.03 -33.79 4.11
C ASP A 638 7.50 -33.88 4.24
N ASP A 639 6.84 -32.72 4.40
CA ASP A 639 5.38 -32.58 4.49
C ASP A 639 4.91 -31.28 3.83
N PRO A 640 4.88 -31.23 2.48
CA PRO A 640 4.75 -29.97 1.72
C PRO A 640 3.43 -29.22 1.89
N ASP A 641 2.39 -29.87 2.39
CA ASP A 641 1.02 -29.31 2.46
C ASP A 641 0.63 -28.84 3.87
N ASN A 642 1.52 -29.02 4.86
CA ASN A 642 1.23 -28.69 6.26
C ASN A 642 1.20 -27.17 6.53
N TYR A 643 1.09 -26.79 7.81
CA TYR A 643 1.01 -25.39 8.24
C TYR A 643 2.21 -24.52 7.83
N GLN A 644 3.36 -25.11 7.49
CA GLN A 644 4.56 -24.39 7.04
C GLN A 644 4.44 -23.90 5.59
N LEU A 645 3.49 -24.46 4.83
CA LEU A 645 3.18 -24.00 3.47
C LEU A 645 2.57 -22.60 3.52
N MET A 646 3.30 -21.62 3.00
CA MET A 646 2.87 -20.24 2.87
C MET A 646 3.26 -19.73 1.50
N TYR A 647 2.29 -19.25 0.73
CA TYR A 647 2.53 -18.75 -0.63
C TYR A 647 2.85 -17.26 -0.62
N GLN A 648 3.59 -16.80 -1.62
CA GLN A 648 3.75 -15.39 -1.92
C GLN A 648 3.35 -15.11 -3.35
N VAL A 649 2.56 -14.06 -3.52
CA VAL A 649 2.16 -13.48 -4.80
C VAL A 649 2.86 -12.13 -4.96
N ILE A 650 3.70 -12.01 -5.98
CA ILE A 650 4.36 -10.75 -6.33
C ILE A 650 3.58 -10.10 -7.47
N SER A 651 3.08 -8.89 -7.22
CA SER A 651 2.32 -8.10 -8.19
C SER A 651 2.91 -6.69 -8.30
N SER A 652 3.97 -6.56 -9.10
CA SER A 652 4.69 -5.32 -9.31
C SER A 652 5.21 -5.23 -10.75
N ALA A 653 5.15 -4.12 -11.48
CA ALA A 653 4.43 -2.88 -11.20
C ALA A 653 3.12 -2.83 -12.01
N ILE A 654 2.09 -2.13 -11.53
CA ILE A 654 0.90 -1.88 -12.37
C ILE A 654 1.15 -0.79 -13.42
N SER A 655 1.97 0.21 -13.08
CA SER A 655 2.23 1.36 -13.96
C SER A 655 3.68 1.45 -14.41
N ASN A 656 4.63 1.20 -13.51
CA ASN A 656 6.06 1.44 -13.75
C ASN A 656 6.70 0.45 -14.75
N VAL A 657 7.88 0.78 -15.27
CA VAL A 657 8.64 -0.09 -16.19
C VAL A 657 9.21 -1.30 -15.44
N PRO A 658 9.34 -2.47 -16.08
CA PRO A 658 10.03 -3.60 -15.47
C PRO A 658 11.55 -3.37 -15.37
N PRO A 659 12.26 -4.12 -14.49
CA PRO A 659 13.70 -4.08 -14.44
C PRO A 659 14.33 -4.51 -15.77
N PRO A 660 15.57 -4.07 -16.08
CA PRO A 660 16.25 -4.49 -17.29
C PRO A 660 16.31 -6.02 -17.40
N GLY A 661 16.11 -6.57 -18.60
CA GLY A 661 16.04 -8.03 -18.80
C GLY A 661 17.29 -8.81 -18.37
N ALA A 662 18.46 -8.16 -18.25
CA ALA A 662 19.66 -8.76 -17.66
C ALA A 662 19.52 -8.97 -16.14
N VAL A 663 18.87 -8.05 -15.43
CA VAL A 663 18.55 -8.17 -14.00
C VAL A 663 17.55 -9.31 -13.79
N ILE A 664 16.48 -9.36 -14.60
CA ILE A 664 15.52 -10.47 -14.58
C ILE A 664 16.20 -11.81 -14.80
N ARG A 665 17.11 -11.92 -15.77
CA ARG A 665 17.92 -13.14 -15.99
C ARG A 665 18.73 -13.54 -14.77
N LEU A 666 19.37 -12.58 -14.11
CA LEU A 666 20.19 -12.86 -12.93
C LEU A 666 19.34 -13.31 -11.74
N LEU A 667 18.14 -12.74 -11.56
CA LEU A 667 17.18 -13.14 -10.54
C LEU A 667 16.65 -14.58 -10.72
N HIS A 668 16.79 -15.19 -11.89
CA HIS A 668 16.40 -16.58 -12.09
C HIS A 668 17.43 -17.60 -11.56
N ASN A 669 18.60 -17.13 -11.10
CA ASN A 669 19.66 -18.02 -10.62
C ASN A 669 19.23 -18.82 -9.38
N ARG A 670 19.75 -20.03 -9.27
CA ARG A 670 19.18 -21.10 -8.44
C ARG A 670 19.97 -21.30 -7.14
N ASP A 671 19.52 -20.65 -6.06
CA ASP A 671 19.89 -21.08 -4.72
C ASP A 671 18.70 -21.81 -4.08
N LYS A 672 18.92 -23.06 -3.66
CA LYS A 672 18.01 -23.74 -2.75
C LYS A 672 18.31 -23.23 -1.36
N ILE A 673 17.36 -22.52 -0.76
CA ILE A 673 17.58 -21.85 0.52
C ILE A 673 16.67 -22.49 1.56
N TYR A 674 17.26 -22.81 2.70
CA TYR A 674 16.55 -23.26 3.90
C TYR A 674 16.43 -22.10 4.87
N LEU A 675 15.25 -21.97 5.49
CA LEU A 675 14.99 -20.97 6.51
C LEU A 675 15.47 -21.51 7.85
N PRO A 676 16.46 -20.93 8.53
CA PRO A 676 17.00 -21.51 9.75
C PRO A 676 15.98 -21.53 10.90
N GLU A 677 16.30 -22.26 11.96
CA GLU A 677 15.63 -22.10 13.25
C GLU A 677 15.98 -20.75 13.88
N ILE A 678 15.10 -20.24 14.75
CA ILE A 678 15.33 -18.96 15.44
C ILE A 678 16.67 -19.01 16.20
N GLY A 679 17.55 -18.05 15.90
CA GLY A 679 18.87 -17.94 16.53
C GLY A 679 19.94 -18.90 15.99
N ARG A 680 19.66 -19.69 14.95
CA ARG A 680 20.63 -20.61 14.33
C ARG A 680 21.03 -20.17 12.92
N LYS A 681 22.19 -20.64 12.45
CA LYS A 681 22.73 -20.38 11.10
C LYS A 681 22.84 -21.64 10.22
N GLU A 682 22.14 -22.72 10.58
CA GLU A 682 22.30 -24.04 9.93
C GLU A 682 21.86 -24.05 8.45
N ASP A 683 22.61 -24.75 7.59
CA ASP A 683 22.39 -24.83 6.13
C ASP A 683 21.18 -25.67 5.70
N LYS A 684 20.60 -26.47 6.62
CA LYS A 684 19.40 -27.27 6.38
C LYS A 684 18.46 -27.18 7.57
N SER A 685 17.20 -26.92 7.28
CA SER A 685 16.11 -26.89 8.26
C SER A 685 14.88 -27.61 7.71
N ASP A 686 13.83 -27.66 8.51
CA ASP A 686 12.51 -28.19 8.17
C ASP A 686 11.68 -27.27 7.25
N THR A 687 12.16 -26.06 6.91
CA THR A 687 11.45 -25.11 6.02
C THR A 687 12.36 -24.69 4.88
N ARG A 688 11.89 -24.90 3.66
CA ARG A 688 12.53 -24.46 2.43
C ARG A 688 11.77 -23.30 1.80
N GLU A 689 12.50 -22.37 1.18
CA GLU A 689 11.93 -21.32 0.34
C GLU A 689 12.26 -21.57 -1.14
N GLU A 690 11.34 -21.23 -2.03
CA GLU A 690 11.60 -21.20 -3.47
C GLU A 690 10.65 -20.29 -4.26
N MET A 691 11.13 -19.84 -5.41
CA MET A 691 10.31 -19.25 -6.47
C MET A 691 9.78 -20.34 -7.39
N LEU A 692 8.48 -20.32 -7.68
CA LEU A 692 7.79 -21.28 -8.53
C LEU A 692 8.06 -21.00 -10.00
N GLU A 693 8.20 -22.03 -10.82
CA GLU A 693 8.26 -21.90 -12.29
C GLU A 693 6.83 -21.71 -12.84
N PHE A 694 6.21 -20.57 -12.54
CA PHE A 694 4.80 -20.27 -12.80
C PHE A 694 4.47 -19.93 -14.27
N PHE A 695 5.46 -19.46 -15.04
CA PHE A 695 5.27 -19.03 -16.42
C PHE A 695 5.82 -20.05 -17.42
N GLU A 696 4.97 -20.55 -18.30
CA GLU A 696 5.40 -21.51 -19.34
C GLU A 696 5.70 -20.85 -20.68
N ARG A 697 4.91 -19.82 -20.98
CA ARG A 697 4.93 -19.03 -22.21
C ARG A 697 4.91 -17.56 -21.87
N ASP A 698 5.43 -16.73 -22.76
CA ASP A 698 5.30 -15.28 -22.68
C ASP A 698 3.85 -14.89 -23.07
N VAL A 699 3.51 -13.62 -22.87
CA VAL A 699 2.17 -13.08 -23.12
C VAL A 699 1.73 -13.20 -24.58
N ASP A 700 2.70 -13.36 -25.48
CA ASP A 700 2.52 -13.53 -26.93
C ASP A 700 2.49 -15.02 -27.35
N GLY A 701 2.63 -15.95 -26.40
CA GLY A 701 2.58 -17.40 -26.61
C GLY A 701 3.93 -18.08 -26.86
N ASP A 702 5.00 -17.31 -26.99
CA ASP A 702 6.36 -17.80 -27.17
C ASP A 702 6.85 -18.59 -25.95
N LYS A 703 7.70 -19.59 -26.16
CA LYS A 703 8.24 -20.41 -25.07
C LYS A 703 9.20 -19.60 -24.20
N LEU A 704 9.07 -19.71 -22.88
CA LEU A 704 10.01 -19.10 -21.93
C LEU A 704 11.05 -20.08 -21.41
N ASP A 705 12.31 -19.65 -21.44
CA ASP A 705 13.42 -20.28 -20.72
C ASP A 705 13.45 -19.85 -19.24
N LEU A 706 13.03 -18.60 -18.97
CA LEU A 706 12.97 -17.99 -17.64
C LEU A 706 11.54 -18.01 -17.14
N ARG A 707 11.24 -18.92 -16.22
CA ARG A 707 9.85 -19.30 -15.88
C ARG A 707 9.37 -18.82 -14.51
N LYS A 708 10.21 -18.15 -13.74
CA LYS A 708 9.92 -17.82 -12.33
C LYS A 708 9.39 -16.41 -12.14
N LEU A 709 9.97 -15.46 -12.86
CA LEU A 709 9.63 -14.04 -12.82
C LEU A 709 9.37 -13.53 -14.23
N MET A 710 8.35 -12.68 -14.36
CA MET A 710 8.03 -12.01 -15.61
C MET A 710 8.21 -10.50 -15.44
N GLY A 711 9.20 -9.94 -16.15
CA GLY A 711 9.45 -8.50 -16.17
C GLY A 711 8.49 -7.78 -17.12
N ARG A 712 7.24 -7.60 -16.69
CA ARG A 712 6.20 -6.84 -17.41
C ARG A 712 5.21 -6.26 -16.39
N ARG A 713 4.51 -5.19 -16.79
CA ARG A 713 3.46 -4.60 -15.95
C ARG A 713 2.32 -5.57 -15.69
N ASN A 714 1.76 -5.55 -14.49
CA ASN A 714 0.78 -6.54 -14.07
C ASN A 714 -0.06 -6.08 -12.87
N TYR A 715 -1.11 -6.85 -12.61
CA TYR A 715 -1.83 -6.88 -11.33
C TYR A 715 -2.33 -8.29 -11.05
N ALA A 716 -2.72 -8.59 -9.81
CA ALA A 716 -3.27 -9.89 -9.42
C ALA A 716 -4.74 -9.77 -8.98
N ILE A 717 -5.53 -10.84 -9.18
CA ILE A 717 -6.86 -10.98 -8.57
C ILE A 717 -6.89 -12.28 -7.77
N ALA A 718 -7.36 -12.19 -6.54
CA ALA A 718 -7.71 -13.33 -5.70
C ALA A 718 -9.21 -13.59 -5.77
N ALA A 719 -9.58 -14.87 -5.76
CA ALA A 719 -10.93 -15.34 -5.49
C ALA A 719 -10.87 -16.38 -4.36
N LEU A 720 -11.66 -16.19 -3.31
CA LEU A 720 -11.87 -17.17 -2.26
C LEU A 720 -13.05 -18.06 -2.63
N GLU A 721 -12.91 -19.37 -2.48
CA GLU A 721 -13.94 -20.37 -2.75
C GLU A 721 -14.66 -20.77 -1.46
N PRO A 722 -15.90 -21.29 -1.53
CA PRO A 722 -16.66 -21.68 -0.33
C PRO A 722 -15.96 -22.75 0.53
N ASP A 723 -15.20 -23.64 -0.11
CA ASP A 723 -14.44 -24.68 0.58
C ASP A 723 -13.22 -24.12 1.35
N GLY A 724 -12.91 -22.84 1.18
CA GLY A 724 -11.81 -22.12 1.79
C GLY A 724 -10.60 -21.99 0.88
N THR A 725 -10.58 -22.60 -0.29
CA THR A 725 -9.46 -22.49 -1.24
C THR A 725 -9.35 -21.06 -1.77
N MET A 726 -8.14 -20.51 -1.84
CA MET A 726 -7.89 -19.20 -2.44
C MET A 726 -7.15 -19.35 -3.77
N ALA A 727 -7.72 -18.83 -4.85
CA ALA A 727 -7.16 -18.85 -6.19
C ALA A 727 -6.59 -17.48 -6.54
N TRP A 728 -5.34 -17.42 -7.01
CA TRP A 728 -4.66 -16.19 -7.44
C TRP A 728 -4.34 -16.22 -8.92
N ASP A 729 -4.89 -15.26 -9.65
CA ASP A 729 -4.63 -15.04 -11.07
C ASP A 729 -3.73 -13.81 -11.27
N LEU A 730 -2.67 -13.94 -12.08
CA LEU A 730 -1.83 -12.83 -12.52
C LEU A 730 -2.27 -12.35 -13.90
N TYR A 731 -2.51 -11.06 -14.04
CA TYR A 731 -2.83 -10.41 -15.32
C TYR A 731 -1.66 -9.56 -15.75
N VAL A 732 -0.97 -10.00 -16.80
CA VAL A 732 0.28 -9.40 -17.26
C VAL A 732 0.05 -8.70 -18.60
N GLN A 733 0.56 -7.49 -18.76
CA GLN A 733 0.33 -6.68 -19.95
C GLN A 733 0.78 -7.35 -21.26
N LYS A 734 -0.14 -7.37 -22.24
CA LYS A 734 0.10 -7.67 -23.66
C LYS A 734 0.35 -6.36 -24.42
N GLY A 735 1.48 -6.25 -25.11
CA GLY A 735 1.78 -5.13 -26.02
C GLY A 735 1.64 -3.72 -25.41
N GLY A 736 1.90 -2.68 -26.21
CA GLY A 736 1.97 -1.28 -25.76
C GLY A 736 1.23 -0.26 -26.64
N ARG A 737 0.41 -0.69 -27.60
CA ARG A 737 -0.38 0.24 -28.42
C ARG A 737 -1.87 0.03 -28.22
N TYR A 738 -2.59 1.15 -28.11
CA TYR A 738 -4.04 1.22 -28.25
C TYR A 738 -4.51 0.34 -29.43
N GLY A 739 -5.42 -0.60 -29.17
CA GLY A 739 -6.06 -1.41 -30.21
C GLY A 739 -5.91 -2.93 -30.09
N ALA A 740 -5.16 -3.45 -29.11
CA ALA A 740 -5.22 -4.88 -28.79
C ALA A 740 -6.60 -5.22 -28.19
N ALA A 741 -7.24 -6.30 -28.67
CA ALA A 741 -8.56 -6.74 -28.19
C ALA A 741 -8.53 -7.14 -26.70
N GLU A 742 -7.38 -7.58 -26.19
CA GLU A 742 -7.12 -7.90 -24.79
C GLU A 742 -5.87 -7.15 -24.32
N ARG A 743 -5.95 -6.44 -23.19
CA ARG A 743 -4.81 -5.68 -22.63
C ARG A 743 -3.84 -6.54 -21.82
N THR A 744 -4.31 -7.69 -21.33
CA THR A 744 -3.54 -8.57 -20.44
C THR A 744 -3.64 -10.03 -20.85
N GLN A 745 -2.59 -10.80 -20.56
CA GLN A 745 -2.59 -12.25 -20.53
C GLN A 745 -2.81 -12.70 -19.08
N LYS A 746 -3.76 -13.61 -18.89
CA LYS A 746 -4.01 -14.27 -17.62
C LYS A 746 -3.03 -15.44 -17.42
N TYR A 747 -2.43 -15.55 -16.25
CA TYR A 747 -1.67 -16.70 -15.77
C TYR A 747 -2.25 -17.21 -14.45
N GLY A 748 -2.32 -18.52 -14.29
CA GLY A 748 -2.87 -19.17 -13.10
C GLY A 748 -4.20 -19.90 -13.36
N PRO A 749 -4.94 -20.24 -12.29
CA PRO A 749 -4.69 -19.77 -10.92
C PRO A 749 -3.53 -20.49 -10.21
N LEU A 750 -2.82 -19.77 -9.33
CA LEU A 750 -2.13 -20.39 -8.20
C LEU A 750 -3.20 -20.79 -7.18
N ILE A 751 -3.27 -22.09 -6.84
CA ILE A 751 -4.22 -22.62 -5.88
C ILE A 751 -3.58 -22.69 -4.50
N VAL A 752 -4.15 -21.97 -3.54
CA VAL A 752 -3.74 -21.94 -2.14
C VAL A 752 -4.77 -22.70 -1.30
N PRO A 753 -4.49 -23.96 -0.92
CA PRO A 753 -5.44 -24.78 -0.17
C PRO A 753 -5.54 -24.35 1.30
N PRO A 754 -6.71 -24.52 1.95
CA PRO A 754 -6.84 -24.33 3.38
C PRO A 754 -6.02 -25.36 4.17
N ILE A 755 -5.75 -25.10 5.45
CA ILE A 755 -5.16 -26.11 6.34
C ILE A 755 -6.26 -27.09 6.76
N ALA A 756 -6.00 -28.40 6.61
CA ALA A 756 -6.94 -29.43 7.06
C ALA A 756 -7.13 -29.34 8.59
N LEU A 757 -8.38 -29.25 9.05
CA LEU A 757 -8.70 -29.18 10.47
C LEU A 757 -8.30 -30.49 11.18
N HIS A 758 -7.60 -30.39 12.32
CA HIS A 758 -7.21 -31.54 13.13
C HIS A 758 -8.42 -32.46 13.44
N GLY A 759 -8.29 -33.75 13.11
CA GLY A 759 -9.35 -34.75 13.32
C GLY A 759 -10.28 -34.99 12.14
N SER A 760 -10.19 -34.15 11.10
CA SER A 760 -10.80 -34.42 9.80
C SER A 760 -9.90 -35.39 9.06
N ARG A 761 -10.26 -36.68 8.99
CA ARG A 761 -9.64 -37.53 7.97
C ARG A 761 -9.95 -36.88 6.62
N PRO A 762 -8.94 -36.51 5.81
CA PRO A 762 -9.25 -36.15 4.44
C PRO A 762 -10.00 -37.33 3.84
N ASN A 763 -11.10 -37.05 3.14
CA ASN A 763 -11.77 -38.08 2.36
C ASN A 763 -10.88 -38.34 1.13
N VAL A 764 -9.77 -39.06 1.33
CA VAL A 764 -8.77 -39.43 0.30
C VAL A 764 -9.34 -40.44 -0.71
N GLY A 765 -10.68 -40.56 -0.79
CA GLY A 765 -11.39 -41.37 -1.77
C GLY A 765 -11.75 -40.64 -3.07
N SER A 766 -11.39 -39.36 -3.25
CA SER A 766 -11.71 -38.62 -4.50
C SER A 766 -10.55 -37.86 -5.14
N TYR A 767 -9.38 -37.81 -4.50
CA TYR A 767 -8.15 -37.28 -5.12
C TYR A 767 -7.04 -38.30 -4.88
N GLY A 768 -6.75 -39.09 -5.90
CA GLY A 768 -5.66 -40.07 -5.86
C GLY A 768 -4.34 -39.36 -5.56
N VAL A 769 -3.68 -39.80 -4.48
CA VAL A 769 -2.34 -39.37 -4.07
C VAL A 769 -1.32 -40.30 -4.73
N PRO A 770 -0.35 -39.78 -5.50
CA PRO A 770 0.89 -40.48 -5.77
C PRO A 770 2.05 -39.87 -4.97
N ASP A 771 2.92 -40.78 -4.57
CA ASP A 771 4.15 -40.63 -3.81
C ASP A 771 5.18 -39.67 -4.42
N GLY A 772 5.47 -38.56 -3.73
CA GLY A 772 6.78 -37.88 -3.68
C GLY A 772 7.49 -37.44 -4.97
N SER A 773 6.92 -37.71 -6.14
CA SER A 773 7.41 -37.44 -7.49
C SER A 773 6.43 -36.56 -8.26
N GLY A 774 5.30 -36.20 -7.62
CA GLY A 774 4.13 -35.54 -8.19
C GLY A 774 4.24 -34.04 -8.47
N TYR A 775 5.39 -33.39 -8.26
CA TYR A 775 5.55 -31.99 -8.69
C TYR A 775 5.43 -31.83 -10.20
N ASP A 776 5.94 -32.81 -10.96
CA ASP A 776 5.81 -32.82 -12.42
C ASP A 776 4.39 -33.15 -12.88
N GLU A 777 3.59 -33.88 -12.07
CA GLU A 777 2.23 -34.28 -12.42
C GLU A 777 1.19 -33.20 -12.08
N GLN A 778 1.38 -32.45 -10.98
CA GLN A 778 0.55 -31.29 -10.65
C GLN A 778 0.83 -30.14 -11.63
N TYR A 779 2.09 -29.96 -12.04
CA TYR A 779 2.49 -29.05 -13.12
C TYR A 779 1.96 -29.51 -14.50
N ARG A 780 2.00 -30.82 -14.82
CA ARG A 780 1.33 -31.35 -16.03
C ARG A 780 -0.19 -31.23 -16.00
N ARG A 781 -0.83 -31.37 -14.83
CA ARG A 781 -2.28 -31.15 -14.69
C ARG A 781 -2.63 -29.68 -14.84
N GLN A 782 -1.78 -28.77 -14.35
CA GLN A 782 -1.86 -27.34 -14.64
C GLN A 782 -1.72 -27.09 -16.16
N GLN A 783 -0.80 -27.76 -16.86
CA GLN A 783 -0.67 -27.69 -18.33
C GLN A 783 -1.87 -28.26 -19.10
N MET A 784 -2.47 -29.35 -18.61
CA MET A 784 -3.62 -29.98 -19.29
C MET A 784 -4.91 -29.16 -19.18
N MET A 785 -5.06 -28.32 -18.14
CA MET A 785 -6.14 -27.33 -18.07
C MET A 785 -5.93 -26.11 -19.00
N MET A 786 -4.75 -25.97 -19.63
CA MET A 786 -4.40 -24.87 -20.54
C MET A 786 -4.75 -25.13 -22.02
N ALA A 787 -5.49 -26.19 -22.35
CA ALA A 787 -5.95 -26.42 -23.72
C ALA A 787 -7.19 -25.55 -24.04
N PRO A 788 -7.20 -24.79 -25.15
CA PRO A 788 -8.32 -23.92 -25.51
C PRO A 788 -9.55 -24.75 -25.87
N GLY A 789 -10.64 -24.65 -25.09
CA GLY A 789 -11.94 -25.21 -25.46
C GLY A 789 -12.84 -25.80 -24.35
N GLY A 790 -12.47 -25.76 -23.08
CA GLY A 790 -13.30 -26.35 -22.00
C GLY A 790 -14.37 -25.40 -21.45
N VAL A 791 -15.58 -25.42 -22.00
CA VAL A 791 -16.78 -24.82 -21.38
C VAL A 791 -17.28 -25.76 -20.27
N TYR A 792 -17.42 -25.29 -19.04
CA TYR A 792 -18.15 -26.01 -17.99
C TYR A 792 -19.51 -25.33 -17.75
N GLY A 793 -20.58 -26.02 -18.16
CA GLY A 793 -21.94 -25.81 -17.67
C GLY A 793 -22.33 -26.94 -16.71
N PRO A 794 -23.27 -26.72 -15.78
CA PRO A 794 -23.59 -27.68 -14.73
C PRO A 794 -24.52 -28.78 -15.25
N GLY A 795 -24.10 -30.04 -15.13
CA GLY A 795 -24.94 -31.22 -15.34
C GLY A 795 -24.77 -31.91 -16.70
N GLY A 796 -23.95 -32.97 -16.72
CA GLY A 796 -23.84 -33.86 -17.88
C GLY A 796 -22.99 -35.08 -17.54
N ILE A 797 -23.65 -36.24 -17.44
CA ILE A 797 -23.05 -37.54 -17.17
C ILE A 797 -22.20 -37.95 -18.39
N ALA A 798 -21.05 -38.57 -18.12
CA ALA A 798 -20.10 -39.04 -19.11
C ALA A 798 -20.72 -39.97 -20.17
N GLU A 799 -20.58 -39.60 -21.44
CA GLU A 799 -20.54 -40.53 -22.57
C GLU A 799 -19.36 -40.13 -23.46
N GLY A 800 -18.40 -41.05 -23.64
CA GLY A 800 -17.19 -40.78 -24.42
C GLY A 800 -16.04 -41.76 -24.20
N MET A 801 -16.29 -42.96 -23.65
CA MET A 801 -15.41 -44.11 -23.89
C MET A 801 -15.92 -44.82 -25.15
N ASN A 802 -15.32 -44.52 -26.30
CA ASN A 802 -15.18 -45.39 -27.48
C ASN A 802 -14.65 -44.56 -28.63
N ASP A 803 -13.33 -44.50 -28.77
CA ASP A 803 -12.65 -44.57 -30.06
C ASP A 803 -11.14 -44.55 -29.83
N MET A 804 -10.64 -45.69 -29.33
CA MET A 804 -9.23 -46.03 -29.42
C MET A 804 -9.12 -47.41 -30.06
N GLN A 805 -9.36 -47.46 -31.37
CA GLN A 805 -8.86 -48.50 -32.25
C GLN A 805 -8.93 -47.99 -33.70
N VAL A 806 -7.96 -48.41 -34.52
CA VAL A 806 -7.86 -48.19 -35.98
C VAL A 806 -7.04 -46.95 -36.40
N LYS A 807 -5.71 -47.04 -36.32
CA LYS A 807 -4.84 -47.33 -37.50
C LYS A 807 -3.34 -47.24 -37.18
N GLN A 808 -2.67 -48.38 -37.36
CA GLN A 808 -1.25 -48.49 -37.66
C GLN A 808 -0.96 -47.92 -39.05
N GLN A 809 0.13 -47.15 -39.18
CA GLN A 809 1.24 -47.42 -40.11
C GLN A 809 2.49 -46.67 -39.66
#